data_AF-A0A933K7Z4-F1
#
_entry.id   AF-A0A933K7Z4-F1
#
_cell.length_a   1.000
_cell.length_b   1.000
_cell.length_c   1.000
_cell.angle_alpha   90.00
_cell.angle_beta   90.00
_cell.angle_gamma   90.00
#
_symmetry.space_group_name_H-M   'P 1'
#
loop_
_entity.id
_entity.type
_entity.pdbx_description
1 polymer ?
#
loop_
_entity_poly.entity_id
_entity_poly.type
_entity_poly.pdbx_seq_one_letter_code
_entity_poly.pdbx_strand_id
1 'polypeptide(L)'
;FRESAGRALLLPKAGFGRRTPLWLSRQRAKELLAAVGSFDDFPMVLEAWRTCLNDEMELDRLRLLLAELAQGQIRVSEVETTRPTPLAGDVLWKRTNRLMYEDDTPAVGRSRLDRSLISEVALSPGSRPPVPAEQAEILRTKLQRTCPGYAPADAAELQQLVTDRVFVGADEWLELLDAVERDHRLDRTAVLAGVAARVVALPVTGAARPVVCSVEWVGPIVEALGIDPAPALLGAALDGTPATEEALQAAAELDRRRPASERVADLPGLLSEWLRFQGPIAVATVAGLLGLPEEQLLDAVQVGVDEQSLVVGTLTGGERLEVSDTRNLQRLLRAARARARPAFEALGPEKLPLFLALHQGLGGQPLPPGGAEDSVQHALEPLLGFPAPAGCWETHILPARLDPYRTEWLDSVLTHTDLLWFGCGNQRIAFSLLPDLELFAALEDRPGPDALVSADALFPASRGRFSFVELATHSGLDSAALSARLWDLCWRGIVSNDGFDAVRHGLASRFRAALPAGLPSPGSTRSRRIGLGRWRSTRPMTGGWYRLPPPAEPEDPLEGEELSRDRARVLLARWGVVFRELAARELPGLRWAPLFRSLQLLELAGEAVAGRFFEGVGGVQFATPEAVEVLTRGLDEDRVFWVNGVDPASPCGLGIERLKLPKRSESTHLVFHGSRLIVTSEGRGRRLEIQAEPTDPDLTHYLRFLQVLVTREASPVRSIEVETINGQPAGVSRYRPALESLFHVSADSRSLRLTKRY
;
A
#
# COMPACT_ATOMS: atom_id res chain seq x y z
N PHE A 1 9.50 -10.57 8.90
CA PHE A 1 9.76 -11.15 10.25
C PHE A 1 9.10 -10.37 11.40
N ARG A 2 9.27 -9.04 11.47
CA ARG A 2 8.73 -8.17 12.54
C ARG A 2 7.24 -8.38 12.84
N GLU A 3 6.41 -8.47 11.81
CA GLU A 3 4.97 -8.62 11.98
C GLU A 3 4.61 -9.97 12.62
N SER A 4 5.32 -11.04 12.27
CA SER A 4 5.20 -12.35 12.92
C SER A 4 5.63 -12.31 14.38
N ALA A 5 6.80 -11.74 14.68
CA ALA A 5 7.27 -11.57 16.06
C ALA A 5 6.35 -10.67 16.91
N GLY A 6 5.75 -9.64 16.30
CA GLY A 6 4.78 -8.75 16.93
C GLY A 6 3.45 -9.44 17.24
N ARG A 7 2.92 -10.25 16.31
CA ARG A 7 1.70 -11.06 16.51
C ARG A 7 1.87 -12.11 17.58
N ALA A 8 3.04 -12.75 17.63
CA ALA A 8 3.39 -13.74 18.65
C ALA A 8 3.69 -13.12 20.03
N LEU A 9 3.60 -11.79 20.18
CA LEU A 9 3.88 -11.05 21.41
C LEU A 9 5.31 -11.27 21.95
N LEU A 10 6.23 -11.71 21.09
CA LEU A 10 7.65 -11.91 21.43
C LEU A 10 8.41 -10.59 21.49
N LEU A 11 7.87 -9.54 20.87
CA LEU A 11 8.38 -8.19 21.01
C LEU A 11 7.91 -7.61 22.35
N PRO A 12 8.84 -7.26 23.28
CA PRO A 12 8.45 -6.65 24.54
C PRO A 12 7.64 -5.38 24.28
N LYS A 13 6.56 -5.16 25.03
CA LYS A 13 5.71 -3.96 24.91
C LYS A 13 6.21 -2.82 25.81
N ALA A 14 5.90 -1.58 25.46
CA ALA A 14 6.26 -0.40 26.27
C ALA A 14 5.39 -0.22 27.54
N GLY A 15 4.30 -1.00 27.68
CA GLY A 15 3.39 -0.99 28.84
C GLY A 15 2.03 -1.64 28.52
N PHE A 16 1.17 -1.82 29.52
CA PHE A 16 -0.19 -2.35 29.33
C PHE A 16 -1.10 -1.26 28.72
N GLY A 17 -1.76 -1.55 27.59
CA GLY A 17 -2.71 -0.62 26.94
C GLY A 17 -2.12 0.50 26.07
N ARG A 18 -0.79 0.58 25.90
CA ARG A 18 -0.14 1.55 24.98
C ARG A 18 0.32 0.85 23.70
N ARG A 19 0.04 1.44 22.52
CA ARG A 19 0.61 0.98 21.24
C ARG A 19 2.13 1.18 21.29
N THR A 20 2.90 0.12 21.07
CA THR A 20 4.35 0.21 20.93
C THR A 20 4.65 0.98 19.64
N PRO A 21 5.45 2.06 19.69
CA PRO A 21 5.86 2.77 18.48
C PRO A 21 6.52 1.83 17.46
N LEU A 22 6.23 2.03 16.18
CA LEU A 22 6.60 1.10 15.11
C LEU A 22 8.11 0.85 15.03
N TRP A 23 8.92 1.90 15.14
CA TRP A 23 10.37 1.83 15.21
C TRP A 23 10.91 0.92 16.32
N LEU A 24 10.28 0.92 17.50
CA LEU A 24 10.76 0.17 18.66
C LEU A 24 10.44 -1.30 18.46
N SER A 25 9.31 -1.56 17.79
CA SER A 25 9.00 -2.89 17.29
C SER A 25 9.97 -3.35 16.20
N ARG A 26 10.45 -2.45 15.31
CA ARG A 26 11.46 -2.75 14.27
C ARG A 26 12.80 -3.06 14.88
N GLN A 27 13.35 -2.16 15.70
CA GLN A 27 14.65 -2.37 16.34
C GLN A 27 14.67 -3.66 17.15
N ARG A 28 13.62 -3.91 17.96
CA ARG A 28 13.52 -5.15 18.75
C ARG A 28 13.36 -6.39 17.87
N ALA A 29 12.63 -6.30 16.77
CA ALA A 29 12.53 -7.40 15.82
C ALA A 29 13.83 -7.65 15.08
N LYS A 30 14.60 -6.60 14.75
CA LYS A 30 15.92 -6.71 14.10
C LYS A 30 16.94 -7.31 15.06
N GLU A 31 17.00 -6.85 16.31
CA GLU A 31 17.84 -7.44 17.36
C GLU A 31 17.48 -8.91 17.62
N LEU A 32 16.17 -9.22 17.66
CA LEU A 32 15.68 -10.59 17.78
C LEU A 32 16.10 -11.44 16.58
N LEU A 33 15.88 -10.95 15.34
CA LEU A 33 16.26 -11.66 14.11
C LEU A 33 17.76 -11.88 14.01
N ALA A 34 18.58 -10.91 14.38
CA ALA A 34 20.04 -11.06 14.39
C ALA A 34 20.49 -12.12 15.41
N ALA A 35 19.83 -12.20 16.57
CA ALA A 35 20.12 -13.20 17.59
C ALA A 35 19.65 -14.61 17.20
N VAL A 36 18.52 -14.73 16.51
CA VAL A 36 17.88 -16.02 16.20
C VAL A 36 18.05 -16.47 14.75
N GLY A 37 18.59 -15.63 13.87
CA GLY A 37 18.69 -15.87 12.42
C GLY A 37 19.71 -16.93 12.01
N SER A 38 20.51 -17.42 12.97
CA SER A 38 21.36 -18.60 12.81
C SER A 38 20.70 -19.90 13.26
N PHE A 39 19.52 -19.81 13.87
CA PHE A 39 18.71 -20.95 14.30
C PHE A 39 17.59 -21.17 13.28
N ASP A 40 17.82 -22.10 12.37
CA ASP A 40 16.93 -22.40 11.24
C ASP A 40 15.56 -22.94 11.69
N ASP A 41 15.45 -23.43 12.93
CA ASP A 41 14.25 -23.95 13.57
C ASP A 41 13.49 -22.90 14.40
N PHE A 42 13.96 -21.64 14.44
CA PHE A 42 13.30 -20.61 15.24
C PHE A 42 11.90 -20.31 14.67
N PRO A 43 10.81 -20.49 15.44
CA PRO A 43 9.44 -20.46 14.91
C PRO A 43 9.07 -19.17 14.17
N MET A 44 9.61 -18.02 14.57
CA MET A 44 9.30 -16.75 13.89
C MET A 44 10.08 -16.54 12.60
N VAL A 45 11.26 -17.15 12.46
CA VAL A 45 12.02 -17.13 11.21
C VAL A 45 11.27 -17.99 10.20
N LEU A 46 10.88 -19.20 10.59
CA LEU A 46 10.04 -20.09 9.78
C LEU A 46 8.73 -19.42 9.37
N GLU A 47 8.00 -18.81 10.31
CA GLU A 47 6.75 -18.10 10.01
C GLU A 47 6.96 -16.89 9.09
N ALA A 48 8.08 -16.18 9.20
CA ALA A 48 8.40 -15.08 8.29
C ALA A 48 8.66 -15.58 6.87
N TRP A 49 9.42 -16.67 6.71
CA TRP A 49 9.65 -17.30 5.42
C TRP A 49 8.38 -17.89 4.82
N ARG A 50 7.49 -18.45 5.65
CA ARG A 50 6.13 -18.86 5.27
C ARG A 50 5.39 -17.74 4.59
N THR A 51 5.30 -16.60 5.28
CA THR A 51 4.56 -15.45 4.78
C THR A 51 5.14 -14.98 3.45
N CYS A 52 6.47 -14.84 3.36
CA CYS A 52 7.10 -14.39 2.12
C CYS A 52 6.88 -15.35 0.94
N LEU A 53 7.02 -16.66 1.14
CA LEU A 53 7.03 -17.61 0.04
C LEU A 53 5.64 -18.11 -0.36
N ASN A 54 4.64 -17.96 0.50
CA ASN A 54 3.29 -18.53 0.28
C ASN A 54 2.20 -17.50 0.23
N ASP A 55 2.29 -16.52 1.13
CA ASP A 55 1.24 -15.51 1.25
C ASP A 55 1.52 -14.39 0.24
N GLU A 56 2.80 -14.06 0.02
CA GLU A 56 3.24 -12.95 -0.84
C GLU A 56 3.72 -13.41 -2.23
N MET A 57 4.34 -14.59 -2.36
CA MET A 57 4.89 -15.10 -3.63
C MET A 57 4.09 -16.27 -4.20
N GLU A 58 3.90 -16.31 -5.53
CA GLU A 58 3.16 -17.37 -6.24
C GLU A 58 4.09 -18.36 -6.97
N LEU A 59 4.93 -19.08 -6.22
CA LEU A 59 5.99 -19.92 -6.80
C LEU A 59 5.47 -21.09 -7.64
N ASP A 60 4.36 -21.71 -7.24
CA ASP A 60 3.78 -22.84 -7.98
C ASP A 60 3.31 -22.42 -9.36
N ARG A 61 2.72 -21.23 -9.48
CA ARG A 61 2.30 -20.67 -10.77
C ARG A 61 3.47 -20.33 -11.66
N LEU A 62 4.56 -19.83 -11.08
CA LEU A 62 5.78 -19.60 -11.83
C LEU A 62 6.33 -20.92 -12.39
N ARG A 63 6.35 -21.98 -11.58
CA ARG A 63 6.77 -23.32 -12.03
C ARG A 63 5.88 -23.88 -13.12
N LEU A 64 4.55 -23.81 -12.95
CA LEU A 64 3.59 -24.30 -13.93
C LEU A 64 3.70 -23.53 -15.25
N LEU A 65 3.80 -22.21 -15.19
CA LEU A 65 3.95 -21.36 -16.37
C LEU A 65 5.26 -21.64 -17.10
N LEU A 66 6.37 -21.87 -16.39
CA LEU A 66 7.65 -22.28 -16.98
C LEU A 66 7.58 -23.69 -17.59
N ALA A 67 6.87 -24.62 -16.95
CA ALA A 67 6.67 -25.97 -17.45
C ALA A 67 5.80 -26.00 -18.72
N GLU A 68 4.69 -25.26 -18.73
CA GLU A 68 3.79 -25.13 -19.89
C GLU A 68 4.50 -24.43 -21.06
N LEU A 69 5.40 -23.47 -20.78
CA LEU A 69 6.28 -22.85 -21.78
C LEU A 69 7.29 -23.87 -22.34
N ALA A 70 7.94 -24.65 -21.47
CA ALA A 70 8.91 -25.66 -21.87
C ALA A 70 8.28 -26.81 -22.68
N GLN A 71 7.03 -27.17 -22.36
CA GLN A 71 6.25 -28.20 -23.06
C GLN A 71 5.56 -27.67 -24.33
N GLY A 72 5.69 -26.37 -24.63
CA GLY A 72 5.09 -25.74 -25.81
C GLY A 72 3.55 -25.61 -25.76
N GLN A 73 2.94 -25.85 -24.59
CA GLN A 73 1.51 -25.63 -24.34
C GLN A 73 1.19 -24.14 -24.31
N ILE A 74 2.08 -23.34 -23.72
CA ILE A 74 2.10 -21.88 -23.89
C ILE A 74 3.00 -21.57 -25.09
N ARG A 75 2.38 -21.10 -26.17
CA ARG A 75 3.13 -20.58 -27.33
C ARG A 75 3.42 -19.11 -27.12
N VAL A 76 4.68 -18.76 -27.21
CA VAL A 76 5.12 -17.36 -27.26
C VAL A 76 5.31 -16.99 -28.72
N SER A 77 4.58 -15.98 -29.17
CA SER A 77 4.75 -15.40 -30.50
C SER A 77 5.21 -13.96 -30.35
N GLU A 78 6.27 -13.59 -31.05
CA GLU A 78 6.65 -12.20 -31.20
C GLU A 78 5.84 -11.56 -32.33
N VAL A 79 5.27 -10.40 -32.05
CA VAL A 79 4.59 -9.58 -33.05
C VAL A 79 5.10 -8.15 -32.91
N GLU A 80 5.59 -7.60 -34.02
CA GLU A 80 6.08 -6.24 -34.07
C GLU A 80 4.98 -5.36 -34.67
N THR A 81 4.46 -4.42 -33.87
CA THR A 81 3.37 -3.55 -34.28
C THR A 81 3.83 -2.11 -34.35
N THR A 82 3.36 -1.36 -35.34
CA THR A 82 3.67 0.07 -35.49
C THR A 82 2.97 0.95 -34.45
N ARG A 83 1.97 0.41 -33.72
CA ARG A 83 1.29 1.03 -32.57
C ARG A 83 0.95 -0.03 -31.49
N PRO A 84 0.84 0.34 -30.20
CA PRO A 84 0.45 -0.58 -29.12
C PRO A 84 -0.92 -1.25 -29.36
N THR A 85 -1.06 -2.53 -29.04
CA THR A 85 -2.37 -3.22 -29.06
C THR A 85 -3.19 -2.85 -27.81
N PRO A 86 -4.54 -2.96 -27.81
CA PRO A 86 -5.38 -2.58 -26.66
C PRO A 86 -5.03 -3.31 -25.35
N LEU A 87 -4.69 -4.61 -25.42
CA LEU A 87 -4.21 -5.41 -24.29
C LEU A 87 -2.81 -4.98 -23.83
N ALA A 88 -1.95 -4.63 -24.78
CA ALA A 88 -0.65 -4.09 -24.47
C ALA A 88 -0.72 -2.62 -24.05
N GLY A 89 -1.85 -1.91 -24.18
CA GLY A 89 -1.97 -0.50 -23.81
C GLY A 89 -1.63 -0.24 -22.34
N ASP A 90 -2.21 -1.04 -21.44
CA ASP A 90 -1.95 -0.94 -20.00
C ASP A 90 -0.67 -1.66 -19.55
N VAL A 91 -0.28 -2.75 -20.23
CA VAL A 91 0.96 -3.50 -19.91
C VAL A 91 2.20 -2.79 -20.45
N LEU A 92 2.17 -2.23 -21.67
CA LEU A 92 3.17 -1.27 -22.16
C LEU A 92 3.13 -0.02 -21.30
N TRP A 93 1.98 0.49 -20.84
CA TRP A 93 2.01 1.61 -19.89
C TRP A 93 2.79 1.26 -18.61
N LYS A 94 2.53 0.11 -17.99
CA LYS A 94 3.25 -0.35 -16.80
C LYS A 94 4.72 -0.72 -17.10
N ARG A 95 5.01 -1.34 -18.25
CA ARG A 95 6.36 -1.80 -18.67
C ARG A 95 7.22 -0.68 -19.24
N THR A 96 6.66 0.25 -20.00
CA THR A 96 7.30 1.50 -20.45
C THR A 96 7.58 2.39 -19.26
N ASN A 97 6.65 2.55 -18.31
CA ASN A 97 6.96 3.25 -17.06
C ASN A 97 8.06 2.52 -16.27
N ARG A 98 8.02 1.17 -16.20
CA ARG A 98 9.09 0.39 -15.56
C ARG A 98 10.45 0.59 -16.23
N LEU A 99 10.57 0.46 -17.54
CA LEU A 99 11.83 0.63 -18.29
C LEU A 99 12.29 2.10 -18.36
N MET A 100 11.35 3.05 -18.25
CA MET A 100 11.66 4.49 -18.22
C MET A 100 12.12 4.97 -16.83
N TYR A 101 11.88 4.17 -15.78
CA TYR A 101 12.16 4.53 -14.38
C TYR A 101 12.93 3.46 -13.57
N GLU A 102 13.27 2.31 -14.15
CA GLU A 102 14.27 1.37 -13.61
C GLU A 102 15.64 2.04 -13.72
N ASP A 103 16.35 2.14 -12.60
CA ASP A 103 17.74 2.59 -12.57
C ASP A 103 18.66 1.41 -12.97
N ASP A 104 19.84 1.68 -13.52
CA ASP A 104 20.79 0.70 -14.09
C ASP A 104 21.50 -0.17 -13.01
N THR A 105 20.85 -0.43 -11.88
CA THR A 105 21.45 -1.14 -10.75
C THR A 105 21.26 -2.66 -10.89
N PRO A 106 22.34 -3.47 -10.89
CA PRO A 106 22.22 -4.92 -11.06
C PRO A 106 21.57 -5.57 -9.84
N ALA A 107 20.65 -6.50 -10.08
CA ALA A 107 20.04 -7.30 -9.03
C ALA A 107 21.06 -8.27 -8.43
N VAL A 108 21.39 -8.13 -7.14
CA VAL A 108 22.26 -9.07 -6.42
C VAL A 108 21.65 -9.49 -5.09
N GLY A 109 21.65 -10.82 -4.86
CA GLY A 109 21.52 -11.45 -3.56
C GLY A 109 20.61 -12.67 -3.56
N ARG A 110 21.17 -13.88 -3.74
CA ARG A 110 20.43 -15.14 -3.49
C ARG A 110 20.43 -15.43 -1.98
N SER A 111 19.24 -15.72 -1.44
CA SER A 111 19.04 -16.21 -0.07
C SER A 111 19.77 -17.53 0.19
N ARG A 112 20.24 -17.73 1.44
CA ARG A 112 21.03 -18.88 1.92
C ARG A 112 20.22 -20.01 2.56
N LEU A 113 18.89 -19.96 2.51
CA LEU A 113 18.07 -20.96 3.21
C LEU A 113 17.90 -22.27 2.45
N ASP A 114 17.79 -23.34 3.22
CA ASP A 114 17.59 -24.68 2.70
C ASP A 114 16.20 -24.82 2.07
N ARG A 115 16.17 -25.41 0.88
CA ARG A 115 14.99 -25.43 -0.01
C ARG A 115 13.88 -26.35 0.50
N SER A 116 14.20 -27.31 1.37
CA SER A 116 13.29 -28.28 1.96
C SER A 116 12.35 -27.67 3.01
N LEU A 117 12.86 -26.80 3.88
CA LEU A 117 12.08 -26.11 4.91
C LEU A 117 11.15 -25.06 4.31
N ILE A 118 11.62 -24.39 3.25
CA ILE A 118 10.81 -23.48 2.43
C ILE A 118 9.59 -24.21 1.86
N SER A 119 9.74 -25.44 1.34
CA SER A 119 8.62 -26.20 0.78
C SER A 119 7.63 -26.70 1.84
N GLU A 120 8.10 -27.08 3.03
CA GLU A 120 7.27 -27.65 4.09
C GLU A 120 6.40 -26.59 4.76
N VAL A 121 7.02 -25.44 5.01
CA VAL A 121 6.32 -24.24 5.45
C VAL A 121 5.42 -23.70 4.32
N ALA A 122 5.75 -23.99 3.04
CA ALA A 122 5.02 -23.44 1.91
C ALA A 122 3.54 -23.85 1.79
N LEU A 123 3.23 -25.00 2.36
CA LEU A 123 2.07 -25.80 2.00
C LEU A 123 1.10 -26.00 3.16
N SER A 124 1.35 -25.38 4.32
CA SER A 124 0.54 -25.65 5.51
C SER A 124 -0.96 -25.31 5.29
N PRO A 125 -1.86 -26.26 5.55
CA PRO A 125 -3.28 -26.22 5.15
C PRO A 125 -4.18 -25.17 5.84
N GLY A 126 -3.67 -24.36 6.78
CA GLY A 126 -4.52 -23.54 7.68
C GLY A 126 -4.61 -22.02 7.43
N SER A 127 -3.81 -21.43 6.54
CA SER A 127 -3.61 -19.96 6.52
C SER A 127 -4.05 -19.23 5.23
N ARG A 128 -4.82 -19.90 4.36
CA ARG A 128 -5.26 -19.31 3.07
C ARG A 128 -6.53 -18.46 3.27
N PRO A 129 -6.65 -17.29 2.60
CA PRO A 129 -7.88 -16.52 2.67
C PRO A 129 -9.03 -17.34 2.06
N PRO A 130 -10.21 -17.37 2.71
CA PRO A 130 -11.33 -18.16 2.23
C PRO A 130 -11.84 -17.62 0.89
N VAL A 131 -12.16 -18.53 -0.03
CA VAL A 131 -12.80 -18.20 -1.29
C VAL A 131 -14.31 -18.03 -1.05
N PRO A 132 -14.97 -17.02 -1.63
CA PRO A 132 -16.42 -16.91 -1.55
C PRO A 132 -17.12 -18.16 -2.10
N ALA A 133 -18.03 -18.76 -1.32
CA ALA A 133 -18.73 -20.00 -1.68
C ALA A 133 -19.45 -19.92 -3.04
N GLU A 134 -20.03 -18.75 -3.38
CA GLU A 134 -20.65 -18.51 -4.70
C GLU A 134 -19.66 -18.74 -5.86
N GLN A 135 -18.40 -18.35 -5.70
CA GLN A 135 -17.39 -18.53 -6.75
C GLN A 135 -16.94 -19.97 -6.87
N ALA A 136 -16.79 -20.66 -5.73
CA ALA A 136 -16.51 -22.10 -5.70
C ALA A 136 -17.61 -22.87 -6.45
N GLU A 137 -18.86 -22.48 -6.25
CA GLU A 137 -20.03 -23.09 -6.90
C GLU A 137 -20.08 -22.83 -8.42
N ILE A 138 -19.76 -21.60 -8.85
CA ILE A 138 -19.65 -21.27 -10.28
C ILE A 138 -18.53 -22.10 -10.94
N LEU A 139 -17.40 -22.30 -10.26
CA LEU A 139 -16.32 -23.14 -10.80
C LEU A 139 -16.76 -24.61 -10.86
N ARG A 140 -17.40 -25.12 -9.80
CA ARG A 140 -17.93 -26.50 -9.73
C ARG A 140 -18.83 -26.78 -10.93
N THR A 141 -19.87 -25.97 -11.12
CA THR A 141 -20.85 -26.15 -12.21
C THR A 141 -20.22 -26.07 -13.60
N LYS A 142 -19.13 -25.30 -13.78
CA LYS A 142 -18.36 -25.27 -15.04
C LYS A 142 -17.51 -26.51 -15.23
N LEU A 143 -16.79 -26.96 -14.22
CA LEU A 143 -15.95 -28.17 -14.28
C LEU A 143 -16.79 -29.43 -14.51
N GLN A 144 -17.97 -29.48 -13.89
CA GLN A 144 -18.91 -30.59 -14.01
C GLN A 144 -19.81 -30.48 -15.24
N ARG A 145 -19.70 -29.40 -16.03
CA ARG A 145 -20.50 -29.11 -17.23
C ARG A 145 -22.03 -29.06 -17.00
N THR A 146 -22.46 -28.70 -15.80
CA THR A 146 -23.88 -28.49 -15.45
C THR A 146 -24.31 -27.03 -15.62
N CYS A 147 -23.35 -26.11 -15.74
CA CYS A 147 -23.59 -24.68 -16.02
C CYS A 147 -24.42 -24.49 -17.31
N PRO A 148 -25.40 -23.56 -17.35
CA PRO A 148 -26.15 -23.20 -18.56
C PRO A 148 -25.28 -23.01 -19.81
N GLY A 149 -25.58 -23.77 -20.86
CA GLY A 149 -24.90 -23.72 -22.16
C GLY A 149 -23.57 -24.50 -22.23
N TYR A 150 -23.21 -25.26 -21.20
CA TYR A 150 -21.96 -26.05 -21.15
C TYR A 150 -22.19 -27.57 -21.19
N ALA A 151 -23.44 -28.04 -21.11
CA ALA A 151 -23.76 -29.45 -21.07
C ALA A 151 -23.31 -30.20 -22.35
N PRO A 152 -22.95 -31.49 -22.26
CA PRO A 152 -22.65 -32.33 -23.41
C PRO A 152 -23.75 -32.30 -24.48
N ALA A 153 -23.36 -32.19 -25.75
CA ALA A 153 -24.27 -32.03 -26.87
C ALA A 153 -24.91 -33.34 -27.33
N ASP A 154 -24.30 -34.48 -27.03
CA ASP A 154 -24.80 -35.81 -27.38
C ASP A 154 -24.33 -36.90 -26.40
N ALA A 155 -24.80 -38.13 -26.62
CA ALA A 155 -24.45 -39.29 -25.80
C ALA A 155 -22.95 -39.63 -25.86
N ALA A 156 -22.28 -39.42 -27.00
CA ALA A 156 -20.86 -39.73 -27.12
C ALA A 156 -19.99 -38.74 -26.32
N GLU A 157 -20.33 -37.45 -26.36
CA GLU A 157 -19.67 -36.43 -25.54
C GLU A 157 -19.94 -36.66 -24.04
N LEU A 158 -21.15 -37.09 -23.68
CA LEU A 158 -21.49 -37.47 -22.30
C LEU A 158 -20.65 -38.66 -21.82
N GLN A 159 -20.53 -39.72 -22.63
CA GLN A 159 -19.67 -40.87 -22.33
C GLN A 159 -18.20 -40.44 -22.16
N GLN A 160 -17.69 -39.61 -23.08
CA GLN A 160 -16.31 -39.13 -22.99
C GLN A 160 -16.08 -38.32 -21.72
N LEU A 161 -17.03 -37.45 -21.35
CA LEU A 161 -16.96 -36.68 -20.11
C LEU A 161 -16.89 -37.59 -18.87
N VAL A 162 -17.73 -38.64 -18.79
CA VAL A 162 -17.67 -39.60 -17.67
C VAL A 162 -16.31 -40.31 -17.65
N THR A 163 -15.77 -40.63 -18.82
CA THR A 163 -14.46 -41.30 -18.96
C THR A 163 -13.32 -40.39 -18.49
N ASP A 164 -13.33 -39.12 -18.85
CA ASP A 164 -12.30 -38.16 -18.45
C ASP A 164 -12.32 -37.88 -16.93
N ARG A 165 -13.49 -38.05 -16.30
CA ARG A 165 -13.74 -37.69 -14.90
C ARG A 165 -13.55 -38.83 -13.90
N VAL A 166 -13.12 -40.00 -14.35
CA VAL A 166 -13.01 -41.25 -13.57
C VAL A 166 -14.39 -41.79 -13.16
N PHE A 167 -15.13 -41.05 -12.33
CA PHE A 167 -16.50 -41.36 -11.94
C PHE A 167 -17.29 -40.09 -11.58
N VAL A 168 -18.61 -40.23 -11.54
CA VAL A 168 -19.59 -39.19 -11.22
C VAL A 168 -20.53 -39.70 -10.14
N GLY A 169 -20.84 -38.90 -9.12
CA GLY A 169 -21.81 -39.29 -8.10
C GLY A 169 -23.22 -39.43 -8.67
N ALA A 170 -24.07 -40.28 -8.09
CA ALA A 170 -25.45 -40.49 -8.56
C ALA A 170 -26.26 -39.18 -8.68
N ASP A 171 -26.22 -38.32 -7.67
CA ASP A 171 -26.92 -37.02 -7.71
C ASP A 171 -26.38 -36.11 -8.81
N GLU A 172 -25.07 -36.05 -8.96
CA GLU A 172 -24.41 -35.27 -9.99
C GLU A 172 -24.72 -35.78 -11.41
N TRP A 173 -24.82 -37.10 -11.58
CA TRP A 173 -25.22 -37.70 -12.84
C TRP A 173 -26.64 -37.30 -13.24
N LEU A 174 -27.56 -37.22 -12.28
CA LEU A 174 -28.91 -36.73 -12.51
C LEU A 174 -28.91 -35.24 -12.88
N GLU A 175 -28.15 -34.40 -12.16
CA GLU A 175 -27.97 -32.98 -12.49
C GLU A 175 -27.41 -32.78 -13.91
N LEU A 176 -26.46 -33.63 -14.32
CA LEU A 176 -25.85 -33.59 -15.64
C LEU A 176 -26.84 -33.99 -16.74
N LEU A 177 -27.67 -35.01 -16.53
CA LEU A 177 -28.73 -35.39 -17.47
C LEU A 177 -29.77 -34.27 -17.61
N ASP A 178 -30.17 -33.65 -16.51
CA ASP A 178 -31.10 -32.51 -16.52
C ASP A 178 -30.49 -31.30 -17.26
N ALA A 179 -29.17 -31.07 -17.14
CA ALA A 179 -28.46 -30.03 -17.87
C ALA A 179 -28.41 -30.30 -19.38
N VAL A 180 -28.22 -31.56 -19.81
CA VAL A 180 -28.26 -31.97 -21.23
C VAL A 180 -29.65 -31.76 -21.81
N GLU A 181 -30.71 -32.16 -21.08
CA GLU A 181 -32.09 -31.93 -21.49
C GLU A 181 -32.41 -30.43 -21.58
N ARG A 182 -31.97 -29.64 -20.61
CA ARG A 182 -32.16 -28.17 -20.59
C ARG A 182 -31.51 -27.50 -21.81
N ASP A 183 -30.24 -27.81 -22.08
CA ASP A 183 -29.44 -27.08 -23.07
C ASP A 183 -29.73 -27.54 -24.51
N HIS A 184 -29.95 -28.83 -24.72
CA HIS A 184 -30.07 -29.44 -26.06
C HIS A 184 -31.43 -30.08 -26.35
N ARG A 185 -32.35 -30.13 -25.36
CA ARG A 185 -33.71 -30.73 -25.49
C ARG A 185 -33.70 -32.18 -25.95
N LEU A 186 -32.67 -32.93 -25.56
CA LEU A 186 -32.56 -34.35 -25.85
C LEU A 186 -33.41 -35.17 -24.89
N ASP A 187 -34.10 -36.20 -25.40
CA ASP A 187 -34.82 -37.15 -24.56
C ASP A 187 -33.84 -37.98 -23.72
N ARG A 188 -34.06 -37.98 -22.41
CA ARG A 188 -33.23 -38.67 -21.43
C ARG A 188 -33.11 -40.17 -21.71
N THR A 189 -34.18 -40.81 -22.18
CA THR A 189 -34.18 -42.24 -22.51
C THR A 189 -33.26 -42.54 -23.69
N ALA A 190 -33.31 -41.71 -24.73
CA ALA A 190 -32.43 -41.82 -25.88
C ALA A 190 -30.95 -41.60 -25.55
N VAL A 191 -30.64 -40.61 -24.69
CA VAL A 191 -29.26 -40.35 -24.23
C VAL A 191 -28.73 -41.52 -23.42
N LEU A 192 -29.53 -42.04 -22.47
CA LEU A 192 -29.16 -43.21 -21.66
C LEU A 192 -28.93 -44.45 -22.52
N ALA A 193 -29.79 -44.71 -23.51
CA ALA A 193 -29.60 -45.81 -24.46
C ALA A 193 -28.30 -45.66 -25.27
N GLY A 194 -27.93 -44.42 -25.64
CA GLY A 194 -26.69 -44.13 -26.37
C GLY A 194 -25.40 -44.41 -25.58
N VAL A 195 -25.44 -44.31 -24.24
CA VAL A 195 -24.28 -44.57 -23.37
C VAL A 195 -24.29 -45.96 -22.71
N ALA A 196 -25.41 -46.69 -22.77
CA ALA A 196 -25.66 -47.91 -22.00
C ALA A 196 -24.66 -49.06 -22.24
N ALA A 197 -23.94 -49.06 -23.37
CA ALA A 197 -22.92 -50.06 -23.68
C ALA A 197 -21.55 -49.77 -23.03
N ARG A 198 -21.34 -48.54 -22.53
CA ARG A 198 -20.03 -48.05 -22.07
C ARG A 198 -20.05 -47.36 -20.72
N VAL A 199 -21.20 -46.90 -20.25
CA VAL A 199 -21.36 -46.24 -18.95
C VAL A 199 -22.20 -47.13 -18.05
N VAL A 200 -21.71 -47.38 -16.84
CA VAL A 200 -22.34 -48.25 -15.84
C VAL A 200 -22.38 -47.54 -14.49
N ALA A 201 -23.31 -47.97 -13.64
CA ALA A 201 -23.34 -47.57 -12.25
C ALA A 201 -22.75 -48.68 -11.38
N LEU A 202 -21.71 -48.34 -10.63
CA LEU A 202 -20.98 -49.23 -9.74
C LEU A 202 -21.47 -49.02 -8.30
N PRO A 203 -22.12 -50.02 -7.68
CA PRO A 203 -22.39 -49.99 -6.25
C PRO A 203 -21.08 -50.02 -5.46
N VAL A 204 -20.91 -49.06 -4.55
CA VAL A 204 -19.73 -48.96 -3.68
C VAL A 204 -20.11 -49.39 -2.28
N THR A 205 -19.35 -50.34 -1.72
CA THR A 205 -19.58 -50.85 -0.36
C THR A 205 -19.49 -49.71 0.66
N GLY A 206 -20.52 -49.51 1.47
CA GLY A 206 -20.58 -48.43 2.47
C GLY A 206 -21.11 -47.09 1.95
N ALA A 207 -21.24 -46.92 0.63
CA ALA A 207 -21.89 -45.73 0.05
C ALA A 207 -23.41 -45.92 -0.03
N ALA A 208 -24.17 -44.83 0.17
CA ALA A 208 -25.64 -44.88 0.10
C ALA A 208 -26.17 -45.00 -1.34
N ARG A 209 -25.38 -44.59 -2.33
CA ARG A 209 -25.74 -44.56 -3.75
C ARG A 209 -24.55 -45.05 -4.59
N PRO A 210 -24.80 -45.62 -5.78
CA PRO A 210 -23.73 -46.03 -6.68
C PRO A 210 -23.02 -44.80 -7.29
N VAL A 211 -21.80 -45.02 -7.79
CA VAL A 211 -21.08 -44.05 -8.63
C VAL A 211 -21.21 -44.44 -10.09
N VAL A 212 -21.38 -43.47 -10.98
CA VAL A 212 -21.47 -43.70 -12.43
C VAL A 212 -20.10 -43.53 -13.04
N CYS A 213 -19.62 -44.53 -13.78
CA CYS A 213 -18.31 -44.50 -14.42
C CYS A 213 -18.37 -45.20 -15.79
N SER A 214 -17.36 -44.96 -16.61
CA SER A 214 -17.21 -45.72 -17.85
C SER A 214 -16.63 -47.11 -17.55
N VAL A 215 -16.91 -48.09 -18.39
CA VAL A 215 -16.48 -49.49 -18.20
C VAL A 215 -14.96 -49.65 -18.05
N GLU A 216 -14.16 -48.71 -18.59
CA GLU A 216 -12.70 -48.67 -18.44
C GLU A 216 -12.25 -48.41 -17.00
N TRP A 217 -13.06 -47.70 -16.22
CA TRP A 217 -12.74 -47.30 -14.84
C TRP A 217 -13.25 -48.27 -13.78
N VAL A 218 -14.09 -49.26 -14.15
CA VAL A 218 -14.63 -50.25 -13.20
C VAL A 218 -13.53 -51.00 -12.47
N GLY A 219 -12.59 -51.61 -13.21
CA GLY A 219 -11.46 -52.35 -12.63
C GLY A 219 -10.58 -51.49 -11.71
N PRO A 220 -10.06 -50.33 -12.19
CA PRO A 220 -9.28 -49.41 -11.36
C PRO A 220 -10.00 -48.95 -10.08
N ILE A 221 -11.30 -48.63 -10.16
CA ILE A 221 -12.07 -48.18 -8.99
C ILE A 221 -12.27 -49.31 -7.98
N VAL A 222 -12.63 -50.51 -8.45
CA VAL A 222 -12.80 -51.70 -7.60
C VAL A 222 -11.51 -52.03 -6.86
N GLU A 223 -10.38 -51.99 -7.57
CA GLU A 223 -9.05 -52.24 -7.02
C GLU A 223 -8.64 -51.18 -5.99
N ALA A 224 -8.81 -49.88 -6.31
CA ALA A 224 -8.44 -48.77 -5.44
C ALA A 224 -9.29 -48.71 -4.16
N LEU A 225 -10.58 -49.05 -4.26
CA LEU A 225 -11.53 -49.04 -3.13
C LEU A 225 -11.58 -50.37 -2.35
N GLY A 226 -10.92 -51.42 -2.84
CA GLY A 226 -10.97 -52.75 -2.23
C GLY A 226 -12.38 -53.37 -2.23
N ILE A 227 -13.18 -53.07 -3.25
CA ILE A 227 -14.53 -53.62 -3.43
C ILE A 227 -14.43 -55.06 -3.93
N ASP A 228 -15.48 -55.85 -3.75
CA ASP A 228 -15.57 -57.19 -4.33
C ASP A 228 -15.25 -57.18 -5.85
N PRO A 229 -14.42 -58.10 -6.35
CA PRO A 229 -13.89 -58.10 -7.71
C PRO A 229 -14.94 -58.33 -8.82
N ALA A 230 -16.19 -58.66 -8.47
CA ALA A 230 -17.29 -58.85 -9.40
C ALA A 230 -18.57 -58.15 -8.90
N PRO A 231 -18.59 -56.80 -8.87
CA PRO A 231 -19.76 -56.07 -8.39
C PRO A 231 -20.94 -56.28 -9.34
N ALA A 232 -22.15 -56.32 -8.79
CA ALA A 232 -23.38 -56.33 -9.59
C ALA A 232 -23.58 -54.95 -10.25
N LEU A 233 -22.95 -54.75 -11.40
CA LEU A 233 -23.03 -53.49 -12.15
C LEU A 233 -24.48 -53.20 -12.55
N LEU A 234 -24.88 -51.94 -12.36
CA LEU A 234 -26.22 -51.43 -12.67
C LEU A 234 -26.16 -50.57 -13.95
N GLY A 235 -27.32 -50.41 -14.59
CA GLY A 235 -27.47 -49.50 -15.71
C GLY A 235 -27.31 -48.04 -15.29
N ALA A 236 -26.83 -47.20 -16.22
CA ALA A 236 -26.68 -45.75 -16.01
C ALA A 236 -28.01 -45.01 -15.76
N ALA A 237 -29.16 -45.68 -15.88
CA ALA A 237 -30.47 -45.15 -15.54
C ALA A 237 -30.71 -44.98 -14.03
N LEU A 238 -29.93 -45.67 -13.18
CA LEU A 238 -30.05 -45.64 -11.71
C LEU A 238 -31.42 -46.08 -11.16
N ASP A 239 -32.17 -46.88 -11.93
CA ASP A 239 -33.50 -47.42 -11.58
C ASP A 239 -33.44 -48.84 -10.98
N GLY A 240 -32.22 -49.35 -10.74
CA GLY A 240 -31.98 -50.70 -10.24
C GLY A 240 -31.95 -51.77 -11.32
N THR A 241 -32.03 -51.40 -12.60
CA THR A 241 -31.80 -52.35 -13.70
C THR A 241 -30.33 -52.79 -13.75
N PRO A 242 -30.05 -54.06 -14.05
CA PRO A 242 -28.68 -54.53 -14.25
C PRO A 242 -28.07 -53.88 -15.50
N ALA A 243 -26.74 -53.75 -15.52
CA ALA A 243 -26.02 -53.29 -16.71
C ALA A 243 -26.29 -54.18 -17.93
N THR A 244 -26.21 -53.60 -19.12
CA THR A 244 -26.41 -54.34 -20.38
C THR A 244 -25.36 -55.43 -20.56
N GLU A 245 -25.72 -56.52 -21.24
CA GLU A 245 -24.79 -57.62 -21.48
C GLU A 245 -23.56 -57.17 -22.30
N GLU A 246 -23.73 -56.19 -23.17
CA GLU A 246 -22.66 -55.53 -23.92
C GLU A 246 -21.68 -54.79 -23.01
N ALA A 247 -22.17 -54.00 -22.04
CA ALA A 247 -21.32 -53.30 -21.08
C ALA A 247 -20.58 -54.27 -20.16
N LEU A 248 -21.26 -55.34 -19.70
CA LEU A 248 -20.65 -56.39 -18.89
C LEU A 248 -19.51 -57.09 -19.65
N GLN A 249 -19.73 -57.44 -20.91
CA GLN A 249 -18.70 -58.04 -21.76
C GLN A 249 -17.53 -57.08 -22.03
N ALA A 250 -17.81 -55.79 -22.26
CA ALA A 250 -16.79 -54.77 -22.48
C ALA A 250 -15.90 -54.58 -21.26
N ALA A 251 -16.49 -54.44 -20.07
CA ALA A 251 -15.76 -54.33 -18.80
C ALA A 251 -14.88 -55.58 -18.56
N ALA A 252 -15.42 -56.77 -18.76
CA ALA A 252 -14.69 -58.03 -18.57
C ALA A 252 -13.54 -58.22 -19.59
N GLU A 253 -13.67 -57.71 -20.82
CA GLU A 253 -12.60 -57.74 -21.81
C GLU A 253 -11.48 -56.75 -21.48
N LEU A 254 -11.83 -55.54 -21.03
CA LEU A 254 -10.87 -54.51 -20.60
C LEU A 254 -10.06 -54.98 -19.40
N ASP A 255 -10.72 -55.57 -18.40
CA ASP A 255 -10.04 -56.12 -17.22
C ASP A 255 -9.07 -57.25 -17.58
N ARG A 256 -9.47 -58.17 -18.47
CA ARG A 256 -8.59 -59.23 -19.00
C ARG A 256 -7.37 -58.71 -19.75
N ARG A 257 -7.50 -57.59 -20.47
CA ARG A 257 -6.40 -56.99 -21.25
C ARG A 257 -5.44 -56.16 -20.40
N ARG A 258 -5.82 -55.78 -19.17
CA ARG A 258 -5.02 -54.90 -18.32
C ARG A 258 -3.76 -55.63 -17.81
N PRO A 259 -2.55 -55.24 -18.23
CA PRO A 259 -1.31 -55.90 -17.82
C PRO A 259 -1.08 -55.72 -16.32
N ALA A 260 -0.47 -56.72 -15.67
CA ALA A 260 -0.24 -56.70 -14.22
C ALA A 260 0.61 -55.53 -13.73
N SER A 261 1.43 -54.92 -14.60
CA SER A 261 2.23 -53.74 -14.30
C SER A 261 1.47 -52.40 -14.34
N GLU A 262 0.28 -52.35 -14.96
CA GLU A 262 -0.61 -51.17 -14.97
C GLU A 262 -1.71 -51.25 -13.89
N ARG A 263 -1.67 -52.31 -13.06
CA ARG A 263 -2.54 -52.53 -11.91
C ARG A 263 -1.99 -51.85 -10.67
N VAL A 264 -1.94 -50.51 -10.69
CA VAL A 264 -1.92 -49.70 -9.47
C VAL A 264 -2.59 -48.37 -9.82
N ALA A 265 -3.91 -48.29 -9.65
CA ALA A 265 -4.50 -47.03 -9.22
C ALA A 265 -4.59 -47.16 -7.70
N ASP A 266 -3.64 -46.59 -7.00
CA ASP A 266 -3.79 -46.43 -5.56
C ASP A 266 -4.92 -45.41 -5.30
N LEU A 267 -5.55 -45.51 -4.14
CA LEU A 267 -6.61 -44.58 -3.75
C LEU A 267 -6.18 -43.09 -3.88
N PRO A 268 -4.93 -42.69 -3.53
CA PRO A 268 -4.42 -41.35 -3.77
C PRO A 268 -4.47 -40.91 -5.25
N GLY A 269 -3.99 -41.74 -6.18
CA GLY A 269 -3.98 -41.41 -7.61
C GLY A 269 -5.39 -41.25 -8.16
N LEU A 270 -6.31 -42.14 -7.78
CA LEU A 270 -7.72 -42.07 -8.18
C LEU A 270 -8.38 -40.76 -7.69
N LEU A 271 -8.17 -40.41 -6.42
CA LEU A 271 -8.70 -39.19 -5.81
C LEU A 271 -8.13 -37.94 -6.47
N SER A 272 -6.83 -37.92 -6.77
CA SER A 272 -6.16 -36.80 -7.42
C SER A 272 -6.72 -36.54 -8.83
N GLU A 273 -6.93 -37.58 -9.64
CA GLU A 273 -7.55 -37.44 -10.96
C GLU A 273 -9.01 -36.96 -10.88
N TRP A 274 -9.79 -37.50 -9.94
CA TRP A 274 -11.18 -37.10 -9.76
C TRP A 274 -11.34 -35.65 -9.26
N LEU A 275 -10.54 -35.23 -8.27
CA LEU A 275 -10.62 -33.90 -7.66
C LEU A 275 -10.29 -32.75 -8.63
N ARG A 276 -9.61 -33.02 -9.76
CA ARG A 276 -9.38 -32.05 -10.83
C ARG A 276 -10.66 -31.49 -11.44
N PHE A 277 -11.75 -32.26 -11.37
CA PHE A 277 -13.07 -31.85 -11.86
C PHE A 277 -13.99 -31.35 -10.75
N GLN A 278 -13.46 -31.19 -9.54
CA GLN A 278 -14.19 -30.70 -8.38
C GLN A 278 -13.70 -29.31 -7.96
N GLY A 279 -14.62 -28.51 -7.42
CA GLY A 279 -14.25 -27.36 -6.60
C GLY A 279 -13.81 -27.79 -5.19
N PRO A 280 -13.58 -26.85 -4.26
CA PRO A 280 -13.52 -27.17 -2.84
C PRO A 280 -14.75 -27.99 -2.41
N ILE A 281 -14.52 -29.18 -1.87
CA ILE A 281 -15.58 -30.11 -1.45
C ILE A 281 -15.28 -30.62 -0.04
N ALA A 282 -16.31 -30.79 0.79
CA ALA A 282 -16.14 -31.28 2.16
C ALA A 282 -15.64 -32.74 2.15
N VAL A 283 -14.66 -33.04 3.01
CA VAL A 283 -14.09 -34.39 3.17
C VAL A 283 -15.18 -35.41 3.50
N ALA A 284 -16.11 -35.06 4.40
CA ALA A 284 -17.28 -35.88 4.75
C ALA A 284 -18.17 -36.24 3.54
N THR A 285 -18.30 -35.33 2.56
CA THR A 285 -19.08 -35.58 1.35
C THR A 285 -18.38 -36.60 0.45
N VAL A 286 -17.06 -36.51 0.29
CA VAL A 286 -16.26 -37.47 -0.50
C VAL A 286 -16.26 -38.83 0.18
N ALA A 287 -16.10 -38.87 1.50
CA ALA A 287 -16.15 -40.09 2.32
C ALA A 287 -17.49 -40.82 2.14
N GLY A 288 -18.61 -40.09 2.22
CA GLY A 288 -19.94 -40.66 2.01
C GLY A 288 -20.20 -41.14 0.58
N LEU A 289 -19.60 -40.49 -0.43
CA LEU A 289 -19.71 -40.89 -1.83
C LEU A 289 -18.94 -42.18 -2.13
N LEU A 290 -17.77 -42.36 -1.51
CA LEU A 290 -16.90 -43.52 -1.72
C LEU A 290 -17.09 -44.63 -0.66
N GLY A 291 -17.95 -44.43 0.34
CA GLY A 291 -18.18 -45.41 1.41
C GLY A 291 -16.96 -45.63 2.32
N LEU A 292 -16.03 -44.68 2.35
CA LEU A 292 -14.77 -44.77 3.10
C LEU A 292 -14.87 -44.05 4.45
N PRO A 293 -14.16 -44.51 5.50
CA PRO A 293 -13.94 -43.72 6.70
C PRO A 293 -13.19 -42.42 6.39
N GLU A 294 -13.52 -41.32 7.07
CA GLU A 294 -12.84 -40.03 6.87
C GLU A 294 -11.32 -40.11 7.14
N GLU A 295 -10.89 -40.93 8.12
CA GLU A 295 -9.47 -41.14 8.42
C GLU A 295 -8.72 -41.75 7.23
N GLN A 296 -9.27 -42.81 6.62
CA GLN A 296 -8.67 -43.46 5.44
C GLN A 296 -8.62 -42.51 4.24
N LEU A 297 -9.65 -41.67 4.08
CA LEU A 297 -9.68 -40.67 3.02
C LEU A 297 -8.61 -39.59 3.25
N LEU A 298 -8.45 -39.11 4.48
CA LEU A 298 -7.42 -38.12 4.83
C LEU A 298 -6.02 -38.67 4.62
N ASP A 299 -5.76 -39.93 5.00
CA ASP A 299 -4.48 -40.60 4.75
C ASP A 299 -4.17 -40.67 3.25
N ALA A 300 -5.16 -40.98 2.41
CA ALA A 300 -4.98 -41.01 0.97
C ALA A 300 -4.78 -39.61 0.35
N VAL A 301 -5.51 -38.61 0.85
CA VAL A 301 -5.36 -37.21 0.43
C VAL A 301 -4.01 -36.64 0.86
N GLN A 302 -3.46 -37.10 2.00
CA GLN A 302 -2.18 -36.63 2.52
C GLN A 302 -1.04 -36.85 1.52
N VAL A 303 -1.05 -37.97 0.78
CA VAL A 303 -0.09 -38.21 -0.31
C VAL A 303 -0.16 -37.10 -1.36
N GLY A 304 -1.36 -36.69 -1.77
CA GLY A 304 -1.55 -35.58 -2.70
C GLY A 304 -1.17 -34.22 -2.12
N VAL A 305 -1.29 -34.02 -0.81
CA VAL A 305 -0.81 -32.83 -0.09
C VAL A 305 0.71 -32.78 -0.07
N ASP A 306 1.37 -33.90 0.23
CA ASP A 306 2.83 -34.05 0.22
C ASP A 306 3.41 -33.80 -1.18
N GLU A 307 2.69 -34.22 -2.23
CA GLU A 307 3.01 -33.96 -3.64
C GLU A 307 2.57 -32.57 -4.14
N GLN A 308 1.96 -31.74 -3.29
CA GLN A 308 1.43 -30.40 -3.64
C GLN A 308 0.30 -30.39 -4.69
N SER A 309 -0.29 -31.55 -5.01
CA SER A 309 -1.40 -31.65 -5.97
C SER A 309 -2.75 -31.32 -5.34
N LEU A 310 -2.91 -31.61 -4.04
CA LEU A 310 -4.14 -31.38 -3.28
C LEU A 310 -3.90 -30.41 -2.11
N VAL A 311 -4.99 -29.79 -1.67
CA VAL A 311 -5.03 -28.86 -0.54
C VAL A 311 -6.21 -29.24 0.34
N VAL A 312 -5.96 -29.36 1.63
CA VAL A 312 -6.99 -29.60 2.66
C VAL A 312 -7.11 -28.37 3.55
N GLY A 313 -8.30 -28.05 4.06
CA GLY A 313 -8.50 -26.95 5.01
C GLY A 313 -9.90 -26.36 4.94
N THR A 314 -10.13 -25.22 5.60
CA THR A 314 -11.39 -24.45 5.50
C THR A 314 -11.31 -23.48 4.31
N LEU A 315 -11.50 -23.98 3.09
CA LEU A 315 -11.18 -23.26 1.86
C LEU A 315 -12.25 -22.23 1.47
N THR A 316 -13.51 -22.48 1.79
CA THR A 316 -14.64 -21.57 1.50
C THR A 316 -15.08 -20.72 2.70
N GLY A 317 -14.36 -20.81 3.83
CA GLY A 317 -14.63 -20.05 5.06
C GLY A 317 -15.68 -20.66 5.99
N GLY A 318 -16.10 -21.89 5.74
CA GLY A 318 -16.94 -22.68 6.66
C GLY A 318 -16.14 -23.36 7.78
N GLU A 319 -16.84 -24.11 8.64
CA GLU A 319 -16.25 -24.88 9.76
C GLU A 319 -15.81 -26.30 9.37
N ARG A 320 -16.18 -26.76 8.17
CA ARG A 320 -15.89 -28.12 7.70
C ARG A 320 -14.55 -28.18 7.00
N LEU A 321 -13.84 -29.29 7.18
CA LEU A 321 -12.66 -29.63 6.41
C LEU A 321 -13.05 -29.91 4.95
N GLU A 322 -12.43 -29.17 4.04
CA GLU A 322 -12.61 -29.28 2.60
C GLU A 322 -11.30 -29.70 1.95
N VAL A 323 -11.41 -30.42 0.83
CA VAL A 323 -10.30 -30.79 -0.05
C VAL A 323 -10.52 -30.16 -1.42
N SER A 324 -9.44 -29.71 -2.06
CA SER A 324 -9.49 -29.18 -3.42
C SER A 324 -8.17 -29.44 -4.15
N ASP A 325 -8.25 -29.60 -5.48
CA ASP A 325 -7.08 -29.55 -6.34
C ASP A 325 -6.40 -28.16 -6.26
N THR A 326 -5.08 -28.16 -6.15
CA THR A 326 -4.28 -26.92 -6.00
C THR A 326 -4.52 -25.94 -7.14
N ARG A 327 -4.66 -26.41 -8.39
CA ARG A 327 -4.85 -25.55 -9.57
C ARG A 327 -6.24 -24.92 -9.57
N ASN A 328 -7.26 -25.67 -9.19
CA ASN A 328 -8.64 -25.17 -9.07
C ASN A 328 -8.77 -24.12 -7.98
N LEU A 329 -8.21 -24.37 -6.79
CA LEU A 329 -8.17 -23.38 -5.71
C LEU A 329 -7.42 -22.11 -6.12
N GLN A 330 -6.29 -22.25 -6.82
CA GLN A 330 -5.58 -21.09 -7.35
C GLN A 330 -6.42 -20.30 -8.37
N ARG A 331 -7.14 -20.97 -9.29
CA ARG A 331 -8.04 -20.29 -10.24
C ARG A 331 -9.09 -19.45 -9.49
N LEU A 332 -9.67 -19.99 -8.42
CA LEU A 332 -10.62 -19.28 -7.56
C LEU A 332 -10.01 -18.05 -6.90
N LEU A 333 -8.82 -18.17 -6.29
CA LEU A 333 -8.13 -17.04 -5.66
C LEU A 333 -7.73 -15.94 -6.68
N ARG A 334 -7.47 -16.31 -7.93
CA ARG A 334 -7.25 -15.37 -9.06
C ARG A 334 -8.53 -14.60 -9.38
N ALA A 335 -9.63 -15.32 -9.53
CA ALA A 335 -10.93 -14.74 -9.85
C ALA A 335 -11.45 -13.83 -8.72
N ALA A 336 -11.27 -14.25 -7.46
CA ALA A 336 -11.61 -13.47 -6.28
C ALA A 336 -10.87 -12.12 -6.27
N ARG A 337 -9.55 -12.13 -6.49
CA ARG A 337 -8.74 -10.89 -6.58
C ARG A 337 -9.09 -10.02 -7.77
N ALA A 338 -9.33 -10.61 -8.95
CA ALA A 338 -9.73 -9.87 -10.14
C ALA A 338 -11.09 -9.17 -9.95
N ARG A 339 -12.05 -9.84 -9.30
CA ARG A 339 -13.38 -9.28 -8.99
C ARG A 339 -13.36 -8.30 -7.82
N ALA A 340 -12.38 -8.42 -6.93
CA ALA A 340 -12.13 -7.44 -5.86
C ALA A 340 -11.47 -6.14 -6.35
N ARG A 341 -11.00 -6.07 -7.60
CA ARG A 341 -10.52 -4.80 -8.18
C ARG A 341 -11.72 -3.89 -8.45
N PRO A 342 -11.85 -2.75 -7.76
CA PRO A 342 -12.92 -1.81 -8.04
C PRO A 342 -12.77 -1.27 -9.47
N ALA A 343 -13.81 -1.40 -10.28
CA ALA A 343 -13.90 -0.70 -11.56
C ALA A 343 -14.14 0.79 -11.25
N PHE A 344 -13.08 1.58 -11.32
CA PHE A 344 -13.10 3.01 -11.01
C PHE A 344 -13.03 3.83 -12.30
N GLU A 345 -13.98 4.73 -12.51
CA GLU A 345 -13.91 5.73 -13.57
C GLU A 345 -13.02 6.89 -13.11
N ALA A 346 -11.97 7.20 -13.86
CA ALA A 346 -11.02 8.24 -13.50
C ALA A 346 -11.72 9.60 -13.36
N LEU A 347 -11.47 10.30 -12.24
CA LEU A 347 -12.00 11.63 -12.00
C LEU A 347 -11.22 12.68 -12.80
N GLY A 348 -11.85 13.81 -13.11
CA GLY A 348 -11.16 14.94 -13.72
C GLY A 348 -10.06 15.51 -12.79
N PRO A 349 -8.99 16.11 -13.37
CA PRO A 349 -7.85 16.62 -12.61
C PRO A 349 -8.21 17.75 -11.63
N GLU A 350 -9.32 18.47 -11.87
CA GLU A 350 -9.86 19.50 -10.99
C GLU A 350 -10.25 19.01 -9.60
N LYS A 351 -10.49 17.70 -9.43
CA LYS A 351 -10.81 17.09 -8.14
C LYS A 351 -9.58 16.74 -7.30
N LEU A 352 -8.39 16.68 -7.90
CA LEU A 352 -7.14 16.37 -7.21
C LEU A 352 -6.84 17.34 -6.04
N PRO A 353 -6.96 18.68 -6.19
CA PRO A 353 -6.68 19.62 -5.10
C PRO A 353 -7.63 19.42 -3.91
N LEU A 354 -8.92 19.15 -4.18
CA LEU A 354 -9.92 18.87 -3.16
C LEU A 354 -9.61 17.56 -2.42
N PHE A 355 -9.28 16.50 -3.15
CA PHE A 355 -8.88 15.23 -2.56
C PHE A 355 -7.66 15.39 -1.64
N LEU A 356 -6.60 16.03 -2.11
CA LEU A 356 -5.40 16.29 -1.32
C LEU A 356 -5.70 17.15 -0.08
N ALA A 357 -6.58 18.13 -0.21
CA ALA A 357 -6.99 18.98 0.89
C ALA A 357 -7.74 18.19 1.97
N LEU A 358 -8.72 17.37 1.59
CA LEU A 358 -9.46 16.52 2.52
C LEU A 358 -8.55 15.49 3.20
N HIS A 359 -7.67 14.84 2.44
CA HIS A 359 -6.73 13.85 2.96
C HIS A 359 -5.72 14.45 3.94
N GLN A 360 -5.29 15.69 3.73
CA GLN A 360 -4.33 16.39 4.60
C GLN A 360 -4.98 17.32 5.65
N GLY A 361 -6.30 17.23 5.84
CA GLY A 361 -7.02 17.97 6.89
C GLY A 361 -7.13 19.48 6.67
N LEU A 362 -7.07 19.96 5.42
CA LEU A 362 -7.28 21.37 5.08
C LEU A 362 -8.78 21.73 5.07
N GLY A 363 -9.10 22.98 5.45
CA GLY A 363 -10.48 23.48 5.45
C GLY A 363 -11.25 23.24 6.75
N GLY A 364 -10.52 23.16 7.88
CA GLY A 364 -11.08 23.18 9.23
C GLY A 364 -11.81 21.89 9.61
N GLN A 365 -11.06 20.88 10.04
CA GLN A 365 -11.65 19.86 10.90
C GLN A 365 -11.85 20.44 12.32
N PRO A 366 -12.93 20.08 13.04
CA PRO A 366 -13.04 20.44 14.44
C PRO A 366 -11.81 19.94 15.21
N LEU A 367 -11.26 20.76 16.12
CA LEU A 367 -10.11 20.36 16.93
C LEU A 367 -10.41 19.00 17.57
N PRO A 368 -9.52 17.99 17.45
CA PRO A 368 -9.69 16.74 18.16
C PRO A 368 -9.88 17.01 19.66
N PRO A 369 -10.68 16.19 20.37
CA PRO A 369 -11.08 16.44 21.77
C PRO A 369 -9.92 16.49 22.78
N GLY A 370 -8.69 16.14 22.36
CA GLY A 370 -7.48 16.09 23.19
C GLY A 370 -6.69 17.40 23.32
N GLY A 371 -7.20 18.51 22.76
CA GLY A 371 -6.63 19.85 22.99
C GLY A 371 -5.60 20.29 21.93
N ALA A 372 -4.83 21.32 22.27
CA ALA A 372 -3.96 22.03 21.33
C ALA A 372 -2.77 21.21 20.82
N GLU A 373 -2.18 20.36 21.67
CA GLU A 373 -1.02 19.54 21.32
C GLU A 373 -1.39 18.41 20.36
N ASP A 374 -2.47 17.69 20.67
CA ASP A 374 -3.01 16.61 19.83
C ASP A 374 -3.39 17.11 18.43
N SER A 375 -3.88 18.35 18.34
CA SER A 375 -4.20 18.99 17.06
C SER A 375 -2.95 19.22 16.20
N VAL A 376 -1.84 19.66 16.80
CA VAL A 376 -0.56 19.83 16.09
C VAL A 376 0.04 18.49 15.69
N GLN A 377 -0.03 17.48 16.57
CA GLN A 377 0.44 16.13 16.26
C GLN A 377 -0.32 15.55 15.07
N HIS A 378 -1.66 15.63 15.08
CA HIS A 378 -2.49 15.15 13.99
C HIS A 378 -2.20 15.88 12.66
N ALA A 379 -1.98 17.20 12.72
CA ALA A 379 -1.61 17.98 11.53
C ALA A 379 -0.19 17.65 10.99
N LEU A 380 0.74 17.23 11.86
CA LEU A 380 2.12 16.90 11.51
C LEU A 380 2.32 15.45 11.08
N GLU A 381 1.51 14.51 11.59
CA GLU A 381 1.61 13.07 11.32
C GLU A 381 1.68 12.73 9.81
N PRO A 382 0.77 13.22 8.94
CA PRO A 382 0.88 12.96 7.49
C PRO A 382 2.04 13.73 6.84
N LEU A 383 2.65 14.69 7.53
CA LEU A 383 3.72 15.57 7.03
C LEU A 383 5.13 15.15 7.50
N LEU A 384 5.25 14.09 8.29
CA LEU A 384 6.56 13.59 8.74
C LEU A 384 7.45 13.22 7.55
N GLY A 385 8.68 13.75 7.54
CA GLY A 385 9.67 13.58 6.48
C GLY A 385 9.46 14.45 5.25
N PHE A 386 8.43 15.29 5.18
CA PHE A 386 8.23 16.17 4.03
C PHE A 386 9.18 17.39 4.10
N PRO A 387 10.02 17.64 3.07
CA PRO A 387 10.95 18.76 3.08
C PRO A 387 10.27 20.07 2.65
N ALA A 388 10.06 21.00 3.59
CA ALA A 388 9.51 22.33 3.29
C ALA A 388 10.44 23.47 3.76
N PRO A 389 10.39 24.67 3.15
CA PRO A 389 11.18 25.82 3.61
C PRO A 389 10.91 26.11 5.08
N ALA A 390 11.97 26.35 5.87
CA ALA A 390 11.89 26.48 7.31
C ALA A 390 10.86 27.51 7.80
N GLY A 391 10.74 28.64 7.09
CA GLY A 391 9.76 29.68 7.41
C GLY A 391 8.32 29.27 7.15
N CYS A 392 8.07 28.40 6.17
CA CYS A 392 6.72 28.08 5.71
C CYS A 392 5.92 27.23 6.69
N TRP A 393 6.59 26.48 7.58
CA TRP A 393 5.93 25.63 8.57
C TRP A 393 4.99 26.42 9.48
N GLU A 394 5.48 27.45 10.17
CA GLU A 394 4.68 28.27 11.07
C GLU A 394 3.93 29.41 10.36
N THR A 395 4.34 29.79 9.15
CA THR A 395 3.71 30.90 8.44
C THR A 395 2.56 30.50 7.51
N HIS A 396 2.57 29.26 7.00
CA HIS A 396 1.65 28.80 5.96
C HIS A 396 1.10 27.38 6.20
N ILE A 397 1.95 26.38 6.43
CA ILE A 397 1.56 24.96 6.45
C ILE A 397 0.69 24.62 7.66
N LEU A 398 1.15 24.94 8.88
CA LEU A 398 0.38 24.70 10.11
C LEU A 398 -0.85 25.62 10.21
N PRO A 399 -0.77 26.94 9.93
CA PRO A 399 -1.95 27.80 9.95
C PRO A 399 -3.03 27.44 8.93
N ALA A 400 -2.71 26.74 7.84
CA ALA A 400 -3.71 26.27 6.88
C ALA A 400 -4.53 25.08 7.40
N ARG A 401 -3.95 24.30 8.33
CA ARG A 401 -4.57 23.12 8.97
C ARG A 401 -5.18 23.47 10.33
N LEU A 402 -4.66 24.50 11.00
CA LEU A 402 -5.04 24.92 12.34
C LEU A 402 -5.41 26.41 12.36
N ASP A 403 -6.70 26.73 12.55
CA ASP A 403 -7.19 28.11 12.71
C ASP A 403 -7.91 28.27 14.07
N PRO A 404 -7.34 28.99 15.06
CA PRO A 404 -6.04 29.67 15.04
C PRO A 404 -4.86 28.74 15.39
N TYR A 405 -3.67 29.04 14.85
CA TYR A 405 -2.41 28.40 15.24
C TYR A 405 -1.59 29.30 16.17
N ARG A 406 -0.98 28.70 17.21
CA ARG A 406 -0.03 29.37 18.12
C ARG A 406 1.32 28.66 18.16
N THR A 407 2.39 29.45 18.25
CA THR A 407 3.78 28.94 18.22
C THR A 407 4.11 28.06 19.43
N GLU A 408 3.52 28.36 20.59
CA GLU A 408 3.67 27.60 21.84
C GLU A 408 3.27 26.12 21.70
N TRP A 409 2.34 25.80 20.79
CA TRP A 409 1.85 24.43 20.63
C TRP A 409 2.92 23.53 20.00
N LEU A 410 3.65 24.02 19.00
CA LEU A 410 4.75 23.28 18.39
C LEU A 410 5.92 23.12 19.38
N ASP A 411 6.22 24.15 20.16
CA ASP A 411 7.25 24.08 21.19
C ASP A 411 6.91 23.05 22.26
N SER A 412 5.64 23.00 22.68
CA SER A 412 5.18 21.98 23.63
C SER A 412 5.31 20.57 23.06
N VAL A 413 4.91 20.34 21.81
CA VAL A 413 5.05 19.02 21.17
C VAL A 413 6.51 18.61 21.05
N LEU A 414 7.43 19.49 20.63
CA LEU A 414 8.86 19.19 20.55
C LEU A 414 9.49 18.90 21.93
N THR A 415 8.94 19.47 22.99
CA THR A 415 9.45 19.28 24.36
C THR A 415 8.93 18.00 25.00
N HIS A 416 7.66 17.66 24.76
CA HIS A 416 6.95 16.55 25.42
C HIS A 416 6.95 15.24 24.62
N THR A 417 7.36 15.27 23.35
CA THR A 417 7.40 14.09 22.47
C THR A 417 8.79 13.82 21.92
N ASP A 418 8.98 12.67 21.27
CA ASP A 418 10.23 12.32 20.56
C ASP A 418 10.31 12.97 19.16
N LEU A 419 9.49 13.99 18.90
CA LEU A 419 9.51 14.75 17.66
C LEU A 419 10.80 15.56 17.57
N LEU A 420 11.45 15.47 16.42
CA LEU A 420 12.59 16.30 16.06
C LEU A 420 12.39 16.90 14.68
N TRP A 421 13.22 17.89 14.37
CA TRP A 421 13.34 18.44 13.04
C TRP A 421 14.76 18.24 12.52
N PHE A 422 14.92 18.08 11.21
CA PHE A 422 16.23 17.94 10.56
C PHE A 422 16.23 18.72 9.24
N GLY A 423 17.43 19.15 8.81
CA GLY A 423 17.57 19.89 7.56
C GLY A 423 17.69 18.99 6.33
N CYS A 424 17.14 19.47 5.22
CA CYS A 424 17.06 18.76 3.94
C CYS A 424 17.69 19.57 2.78
N GLY A 425 18.73 20.35 3.10
CA GLY A 425 19.39 21.29 2.20
C GLY A 425 18.55 22.53 1.87
N ASN A 426 19.19 23.55 1.31
CA ASN A 426 18.52 24.76 0.79
C ASN A 426 17.54 25.44 1.77
N GLN A 427 17.88 25.47 3.07
CA GLN A 427 17.03 26.03 4.14
C GLN A 427 15.65 25.35 4.26
N ARG A 428 15.54 24.10 3.82
CA ARG A 428 14.37 23.25 4.05
C ARG A 428 14.57 22.38 5.27
N ILE A 429 13.50 22.15 6.00
CA ILE A 429 13.45 21.25 7.14
C ILE A 429 12.28 20.28 6.99
N ALA A 430 12.42 19.12 7.62
CA ALA A 430 11.37 18.13 7.79
C ALA A 430 11.30 17.73 9.26
N PHE A 431 10.12 17.27 9.69
CA PHE A 431 9.91 16.70 11.01
C PHE A 431 9.98 15.18 10.95
N SER A 432 10.46 14.54 12.00
CA SER A 432 10.44 13.10 12.14
C SER A 432 10.38 12.76 13.63
N LEU A 433 9.86 11.59 13.96
CA LEU A 433 10.14 11.00 15.26
C LEU A 433 11.57 10.48 15.19
N LEU A 434 12.38 10.72 16.22
CA LEU A 434 13.75 10.20 16.34
C LEU A 434 13.95 8.79 15.74
N PRO A 435 13.00 7.88 15.94
CA PRO A 435 13.22 6.51 15.53
C PRO A 435 12.71 6.14 14.14
N ASP A 436 11.84 6.97 13.57
CA ASP A 436 11.43 6.87 12.17
C ASP A 436 12.40 7.64 11.26
N LEU A 437 13.46 8.24 11.82
CA LEU A 437 14.46 9.00 11.09
C LEU A 437 15.12 8.17 9.97
N GLU A 438 15.31 6.86 10.18
CA GLU A 438 15.83 5.92 9.18
C GLU A 438 15.00 5.89 7.87
N LEU A 439 13.69 6.15 7.99
CA LEU A 439 12.78 6.23 6.84
C LEU A 439 13.15 7.41 5.95
N PHE A 440 13.71 8.48 6.52
CA PHE A 440 13.92 9.77 5.85
C PHE A 440 15.38 10.14 5.63
N ALA A 441 16.33 9.44 6.27
CA ALA A 441 17.74 9.82 6.34
C ALA A 441 18.55 9.72 5.02
N ALA A 442 17.90 9.45 3.89
CA ALA A 442 18.52 9.47 2.56
C ALA A 442 18.44 10.88 1.95
N LEU A 443 19.37 11.77 2.32
CA LEU A 443 19.52 13.11 1.72
C LEU A 443 20.31 13.05 0.39
N GLU A 444 20.04 13.99 -0.54
CA GLU A 444 20.62 14.03 -1.90
C GLU A 444 22.15 14.05 -1.89
N ASP A 445 22.71 14.72 -0.89
CA ASP A 445 24.12 14.71 -0.56
C ASP A 445 24.28 13.89 0.71
N ARG A 446 24.63 12.60 0.57
CA ARG A 446 25.19 11.88 1.72
C ARG A 446 26.34 12.73 2.25
N PRO A 447 26.35 13.08 3.55
CA PRO A 447 27.43 13.89 4.07
C PRO A 447 28.74 13.14 3.85
N GLY A 448 29.64 13.72 3.05
CA GLY A 448 30.95 13.15 2.83
C GLY A 448 31.68 12.94 4.17
N PRO A 449 32.69 12.05 4.22
CA PRO A 449 33.41 11.74 5.45
C PRO A 449 33.91 13.01 6.17
N ASP A 450 34.29 14.05 5.42
CA ASP A 450 34.73 15.34 5.96
C ASP A 450 33.66 16.08 6.79
N ALA A 451 32.37 15.97 6.44
CA ALA A 451 31.29 16.63 7.17
C ALA A 451 30.98 15.91 8.50
N LEU A 452 31.10 14.59 8.53
CA LEU A 452 31.00 13.79 9.75
C LEU A 452 32.18 14.06 10.68
N VAL A 453 33.40 14.11 10.14
CA VAL A 453 34.62 14.48 10.90
C VAL A 453 34.53 15.91 11.43
N SER A 454 33.97 16.85 10.66
CA SER A 454 33.74 18.22 11.15
C SER A 454 32.72 18.26 12.29
N ALA A 455 31.71 17.39 12.30
CA ALA A 455 30.78 17.29 13.42
C ALA A 455 31.42 16.63 14.64
N ASP A 456 32.28 15.62 14.46
CA ASP A 456 33.06 15.00 15.54
C ASP A 456 33.96 16.02 16.26
N ALA A 457 34.58 16.94 15.50
CA ALA A 457 35.45 17.97 16.07
C ALA A 457 34.69 19.12 16.78
N LEU A 458 33.41 19.31 16.49
CA LEU A 458 32.59 20.40 17.06
C LEU A 458 31.94 20.01 18.39
N PHE A 459 31.62 18.73 18.59
CA PHE A 459 30.85 18.25 19.74
C PHE A 459 31.76 17.51 20.75
N PRO A 460 31.72 17.89 22.05
CA PRO A 460 32.56 17.25 23.09
C PRO A 460 32.33 15.74 23.24
N ALA A 461 31.15 15.25 22.89
CA ALA A 461 30.81 13.83 22.89
C ALA A 461 29.89 13.48 21.72
N SER A 462 29.88 12.21 21.32
CA SER A 462 29.01 11.69 20.27
C SER A 462 27.53 11.64 20.68
N ARG A 463 27.25 11.63 21.99
CA ARG A 463 25.90 11.62 22.57
C ARG A 463 25.78 12.74 23.60
N GLY A 464 24.75 13.57 23.48
CA GLY A 464 24.48 14.68 24.39
C GLY A 464 23.86 15.89 23.71
N ARG A 465 23.23 16.75 24.51
CA ARG A 465 22.74 18.07 24.09
C ARG A 465 23.65 19.13 24.69
N PHE A 466 24.16 20.02 23.86
CA PHE A 466 25.13 21.04 24.25
C PHE A 466 24.59 22.43 23.90
N SER A 467 24.75 23.37 24.82
CA SER A 467 24.44 24.77 24.56
C SER A 467 25.44 25.37 23.56
N PHE A 468 25.05 26.45 22.91
CA PHE A 468 25.94 27.17 21.99
C PHE A 468 27.25 27.62 22.66
N VAL A 469 27.20 28.01 23.94
CA VAL A 469 28.36 28.49 24.70
C VAL A 469 29.35 27.35 24.99
N GLU A 470 28.85 26.16 25.32
CA GLU A 470 29.69 24.98 25.53
C GLU A 470 30.41 24.57 24.24
N LEU A 471 29.68 24.59 23.11
CA LEU A 471 30.26 24.30 21.80
C LEU A 471 31.30 25.35 21.38
N ALA A 472 31.06 26.64 21.65
CA ALA A 472 32.04 27.70 21.37
C ALA A 472 33.31 27.53 22.22
N THR A 473 33.15 27.20 23.49
CA THR A 473 34.27 26.98 24.42
C THR A 473 35.10 25.77 24.02
N HIS A 474 34.45 24.68 23.59
CA HIS A 474 35.13 23.46 23.17
C HIS A 474 35.84 23.60 21.82
N SER A 475 35.14 24.16 20.82
CA SER A 475 35.67 24.28 19.46
C SER A 475 36.68 25.41 19.28
N GLY A 476 36.71 26.39 20.18
CA GLY A 476 37.56 27.58 20.08
C GLY A 476 37.20 28.51 18.91
N LEU A 477 36.06 28.29 18.26
CA LEU A 477 35.58 29.10 17.14
C LEU A 477 34.91 30.38 17.65
N ASP A 478 34.99 31.44 16.85
CA ASP A 478 34.18 32.63 17.09
C ASP A 478 32.68 32.34 16.88
N SER A 479 31.80 33.20 17.43
CA SER A 479 30.36 32.97 17.35
C SER A 479 29.82 32.97 15.92
N ALA A 480 30.49 33.67 15.00
CA ALA A 480 30.08 33.77 13.60
C ALA A 480 30.38 32.49 12.82
N ALA A 481 31.61 31.99 12.94
CA ALA A 481 32.06 30.73 12.35
C ALA A 481 31.33 29.54 12.96
N LEU A 482 31.10 29.52 14.28
CA LEU A 482 30.34 28.45 14.92
C LEU A 482 28.90 28.39 14.41
N SER A 483 28.20 29.53 14.36
CA SER A 483 26.83 29.59 13.84
C SER A 483 26.75 29.16 12.38
N ALA A 484 27.69 29.61 11.54
CA ALA A 484 27.76 29.21 10.14
C ALA A 484 27.97 27.70 9.98
N ARG A 485 28.88 27.10 10.77
CA ARG A 485 29.13 25.65 10.76
C ARG A 485 27.95 24.84 11.27
N LEU A 486 27.30 25.26 12.36
CA LEU A 486 26.12 24.57 12.89
C LEU A 486 24.98 24.57 11.88
N TRP A 487 24.71 25.69 11.20
CA TRP A 487 23.70 25.74 10.15
C TRP A 487 24.08 24.90 8.93
N ASP A 488 25.35 24.89 8.51
CA ASP A 488 25.80 24.02 7.40
C ASP A 488 25.57 22.54 7.73
N LEU A 489 25.97 22.09 8.91
CA LEU A 489 25.74 20.71 9.38
C LEU A 489 24.25 20.41 9.57
N CYS A 490 23.46 21.40 9.98
CA CYS A 490 22.02 21.28 10.12
C CYS A 490 21.34 21.07 8.76
N TRP A 491 21.71 21.86 7.74
CA TRP A 491 21.17 21.69 6.38
C TRP A 491 21.56 20.37 5.73
N ARG A 492 22.69 19.78 6.14
CA ARG A 492 23.10 18.41 5.77
C ARG A 492 22.42 17.31 6.59
N GLY A 493 21.55 17.65 7.55
CA GLY A 493 20.84 16.69 8.39
C GLY A 493 21.74 15.94 9.39
N ILE A 494 22.91 16.48 9.75
CA ILE A 494 23.84 15.86 10.71
C ILE A 494 23.58 16.35 12.14
N VAL A 495 23.15 17.61 12.27
CA VAL A 495 22.96 18.30 13.55
C VAL A 495 21.54 18.82 13.63
N SER A 496 20.95 18.76 14.83
CA SER A 496 19.65 19.35 15.13
C SER A 496 19.67 20.09 16.48
N ASN A 497 18.58 20.77 16.80
CA ASN A 497 18.34 21.48 18.05
C ASN A 497 17.02 20.99 18.67
N ASP A 498 16.93 21.03 19.99
CA ASP A 498 15.75 20.60 20.74
C ASP A 498 14.52 21.51 20.55
N GLY A 499 14.73 22.79 20.27
CA GLY A 499 13.65 23.77 20.10
C GLY A 499 13.47 24.24 18.66
N PHE A 500 12.23 24.61 18.31
CA PHE A 500 11.96 25.34 17.06
C PHE A 500 12.38 26.82 17.17
N ASP A 501 12.59 27.33 18.39
CA ASP A 501 13.04 28.70 18.66
C ASP A 501 14.38 29.02 17.96
N ALA A 502 15.28 28.04 17.84
CA ALA A 502 16.52 28.19 17.08
C ALA A 502 16.27 28.50 15.59
N VAL A 503 15.25 27.86 14.99
CA VAL A 503 14.82 28.12 13.60
C VAL A 503 14.18 29.50 13.49
N ARG A 504 13.32 29.89 14.43
CA ARG A 504 12.69 31.23 14.45
C ARG A 504 13.75 32.34 14.53
N HIS A 505 14.73 32.19 15.42
CA HIS A 505 15.86 33.10 15.53
C HIS A 505 16.74 33.08 14.26
N GLY A 506 16.95 31.90 13.67
CA GLY A 506 17.61 31.74 12.38
C GLY A 506 16.92 32.53 11.27
N LEU A 507 15.60 32.43 11.14
CA LEU A 507 14.82 33.17 10.15
C LEU A 507 14.94 34.70 10.32
N ALA A 508 14.88 35.18 11.57
CA ALA A 508 15.05 36.61 11.87
C ALA A 508 16.45 37.14 11.51
N SER A 509 17.47 36.30 11.66
CA SER A 509 18.89 36.61 11.37
C SER A 509 19.35 36.19 9.98
N ARG A 510 18.45 35.65 9.15
CA ARG A 510 18.76 35.03 7.84
C ARG A 510 19.83 33.94 7.92
N PHE A 511 19.81 33.17 9.01
CA PHE A 511 20.73 32.07 9.31
C PHE A 511 22.21 32.51 9.29
N ARG A 512 22.46 33.79 9.61
CA ARG A 512 23.78 34.36 9.83
C ARG A 512 23.89 34.75 11.28
N ALA A 513 25.10 34.66 11.85
CA ALA A 513 25.31 35.15 13.19
C ALA A 513 24.93 36.63 13.27
N ALA A 514 23.98 36.94 14.14
CA ALA A 514 23.76 38.31 14.56
C ALA A 514 25.02 38.71 15.34
N LEU A 515 25.92 39.46 14.69
CA LEU A 515 27.03 40.10 15.37
C LEU A 515 26.45 40.92 16.53
N PRO A 516 26.92 40.74 17.78
CA PRO A 516 26.83 41.81 18.74
C PRO A 516 27.68 42.95 18.19
N ALA A 517 27.12 44.16 18.09
CA ALA A 517 27.94 45.34 18.18
C ALA A 517 28.56 45.37 19.58
N GLY A 518 29.78 44.84 19.70
CA GLY A 518 30.64 44.92 20.88
C GLY A 518 30.40 43.85 21.95
N LEU A 519 31.24 42.81 21.96
CA LEU A 519 31.60 42.15 23.21
C LEU A 519 32.52 43.10 24.00
N PRO A 520 32.35 43.27 25.33
CA PRO A 520 33.28 44.05 26.11
C PRO A 520 34.63 43.33 26.16
N SER A 521 35.70 44.01 25.73
CA SER A 521 37.08 43.60 26.03
C SER A 521 37.26 43.42 27.55
N PRO A 522 38.06 42.42 27.99
CA PRO A 522 38.41 42.29 29.40
C PRO A 522 39.30 43.49 29.79
N GLY A 523 38.69 44.52 30.36
CA GLY A 523 39.41 45.73 30.77
C GLY A 523 38.56 46.98 31.05
N SER A 524 37.25 47.00 30.78
CA SER A 524 36.42 48.19 30.99
C SER A 524 35.42 48.03 32.15
N THR A 525 35.81 48.49 33.33
CA THR A 525 34.95 48.71 34.50
C THR A 525 34.00 49.89 34.27
N ARG A 526 32.88 49.66 33.58
CA ARG A 526 31.70 50.55 33.68
C ARG A 526 30.40 49.79 33.43
N SER A 527 29.72 49.49 34.53
CA SER A 527 28.38 48.92 34.61
C SER A 527 27.35 49.81 33.90
N ARG A 528 26.90 49.39 32.71
CA ARG A 528 25.57 49.74 32.19
C ARG A 528 24.67 48.52 32.34
N ARG A 529 23.63 48.63 33.16
CA ARG A 529 22.57 47.61 33.28
C ARG A 529 21.92 47.43 31.91
N ILE A 530 22.19 46.30 31.27
CA ILE A 530 21.47 45.85 30.08
C ILE A 530 20.10 45.36 30.57
N GLY A 531 19.01 45.99 30.12
CA GLY A 531 17.66 45.60 30.52
C GLY A 531 17.30 44.17 30.06
N LEU A 532 16.52 43.45 30.88
CA LEU A 532 16.16 42.03 30.70
C LEU A 532 15.61 41.70 29.30
N GLY A 533 14.89 42.63 28.66
CA GLY A 533 14.33 42.46 27.31
C GLY A 533 15.39 42.41 26.19
N ARG A 534 16.52 43.12 26.33
CA ARG A 534 17.68 43.01 25.41
C ARG A 534 18.53 41.77 25.68
N TRP A 535 18.36 41.12 26.83
CA TRP A 535 19.07 39.90 27.21
C TRP A 535 18.52 38.65 26.48
N ARG A 536 17.23 38.65 26.10
CA ARG A 536 16.64 37.59 25.25
C ARG A 536 17.04 37.71 23.77
N SER A 537 17.16 38.93 23.25
CA SER A 537 17.51 39.17 21.83
C SER A 537 19.00 39.04 21.50
N THR A 538 19.85 38.67 22.47
CA THR A 538 21.32 38.67 22.36
C THR A 538 21.96 37.33 22.65
N ARG A 539 21.19 36.29 22.98
CA ARG A 539 21.76 34.95 23.08
C ARG A 539 21.98 34.37 21.67
N PRO A 540 23.21 34.00 21.32
CA PRO A 540 23.46 33.23 20.12
C PRO A 540 22.79 31.87 20.32
N MET A 541 21.66 31.67 19.65
CA MET A 541 20.96 30.39 19.49
C MET A 541 20.60 29.67 20.81
N THR A 542 19.32 29.76 21.19
CA THR A 542 18.70 29.02 22.30
C THR A 542 18.60 27.52 21.99
N GLY A 543 18.44 26.72 23.04
CA GLY A 543 18.29 25.27 22.93
C GLY A 543 19.61 24.46 23.00
N GLY A 544 19.47 23.16 23.23
CA GLY A 544 20.52 22.17 23.18
C GLY A 544 20.71 21.62 21.78
N TRP A 545 21.91 21.84 21.23
CA TRP A 545 22.36 21.28 19.95
C TRP A 545 22.85 19.85 20.16
N TYR A 546 22.50 18.96 19.23
CA TYR A 546 22.92 17.56 19.29
C TYR A 546 23.13 16.99 17.89
N ARG A 547 23.85 15.87 17.85
CA ARG A 547 24.12 15.12 16.62
C ARG A 547 22.97 14.15 16.35
N LEU A 548 22.49 14.14 15.12
CA LEU A 548 21.58 13.12 14.62
C LEU A 548 22.36 11.82 14.40
N PRO A 549 21.74 10.65 14.64
CA PRO A 549 22.37 9.38 14.34
C PRO A 549 22.61 9.29 12.82
N PRO A 550 23.76 8.76 12.38
CA PRO A 550 24.00 8.57 10.95
C PRO A 550 22.95 7.59 10.39
N PRO A 551 22.55 7.75 9.11
CA PRO A 551 21.70 6.78 8.44
C PRO A 551 22.33 5.39 8.53
N ALA A 552 21.61 4.42 9.09
CA ALA A 552 22.03 3.03 9.03
C ALA A 552 21.93 2.54 7.57
N GLU A 553 23.00 1.96 7.06
CA GLU A 553 22.93 1.24 5.79
C GLU A 553 22.28 -0.13 6.03
N PRO A 554 21.38 -0.58 5.15
CA PRO A 554 20.84 -1.93 5.25
C PRO A 554 21.99 -2.92 5.14
N GLU A 555 22.09 -3.84 6.10
CA GLU A 555 23.19 -4.81 6.16
C GLU A 555 23.02 -5.89 5.09
N ASP A 556 21.78 -6.15 4.68
CA ASP A 556 21.43 -7.11 3.63
C ASP A 556 20.35 -6.57 2.66
N PRO A 557 20.17 -7.22 1.49
CA PRO A 557 19.16 -6.81 0.51
C PRO A 557 17.71 -6.89 1.02
N LEU A 558 17.42 -7.77 1.98
CA LEU A 558 16.07 -7.96 2.52
C LEU A 558 15.67 -6.75 3.38
N GLU A 559 16.59 -6.28 4.23
CA GLU A 559 16.42 -5.08 5.04
C GLU A 559 16.19 -3.84 4.15
N GLY A 560 16.92 -3.74 3.03
CA GLY A 560 16.71 -2.69 2.03
C GLY A 560 15.31 -2.72 1.38
N GLU A 561 14.79 -3.92 1.07
CA GLU A 561 13.43 -4.10 0.55
C GLU A 561 12.35 -3.80 1.61
N GLU A 562 12.53 -4.24 2.86
CA GLU A 562 11.62 -3.93 3.98
C GLU A 562 11.55 -2.41 4.23
N LEU A 563 12.70 -1.73 4.28
CA LEU A 563 12.77 -0.27 4.40
C LEU A 563 12.05 0.44 3.25
N SER A 564 12.18 -0.08 2.02
CA SER A 564 11.51 0.49 0.84
C SER A 564 9.99 0.29 0.88
N ARG A 565 9.51 -0.87 1.35
CA ARG A 565 8.06 -1.09 1.62
C ARG A 565 7.53 -0.09 2.65
N ASP A 566 8.28 0.11 3.73
CA ASP A 566 7.87 1.04 4.79
C ASP A 566 7.86 2.50 4.32
N ARG A 567 8.83 2.92 3.50
CA ARG A 567 8.81 4.23 2.83
C ARG A 567 7.63 4.39 1.87
N ALA A 568 7.28 3.34 1.13
CA ALA A 568 6.10 3.34 0.27
C ALA A 568 4.80 3.51 1.07
N ARG A 569 4.68 2.88 2.25
CA ARG A 569 3.55 3.08 3.17
C ARG A 569 3.47 4.51 3.70
N VAL A 570 4.61 5.12 4.07
CA VAL A 570 4.62 6.54 4.48
C VAL A 570 4.08 7.43 3.36
N LEU A 571 4.49 7.17 2.11
CA LEU A 571 4.07 7.96 0.97
C LEU A 571 2.57 7.76 0.66
N LEU A 572 2.07 6.53 0.74
CA LEU A 572 0.63 6.22 0.62
C LEU A 572 -0.18 6.87 1.75
N ALA A 573 0.30 6.83 2.99
CA ALA A 573 -0.36 7.48 4.12
C ALA A 573 -0.38 9.01 3.98
N ARG A 574 0.69 9.63 3.47
CA ARG A 574 0.77 11.08 3.26
C ARG A 574 -0.18 11.57 2.16
N TRP A 575 -0.22 10.88 1.03
CA TRP A 575 -0.88 11.38 -0.17
C TRP A 575 -2.23 10.76 -0.45
N GLY A 576 -2.51 9.55 0.07
CA GLY A 576 -3.68 8.74 -0.24
C GLY A 576 -3.60 8.15 -1.66
N VAL A 577 -3.39 9.01 -2.66
CA VAL A 577 -3.12 8.67 -4.06
C VAL A 577 -1.73 9.17 -4.44
N VAL A 578 -0.94 8.27 -5.00
CA VAL A 578 0.50 8.40 -5.20
C VAL A 578 0.83 8.28 -6.68
N PHE A 579 1.52 9.28 -7.21
CA PHE A 579 2.04 9.30 -8.57
C PHE A 579 3.39 10.01 -8.62
N ARG A 580 4.10 9.85 -9.74
CA ARG A 580 5.50 10.24 -9.91
C ARG A 580 5.76 11.70 -9.59
N GLU A 581 4.91 12.61 -10.06
CA GLU A 581 5.07 14.06 -9.90
C GLU A 581 4.90 14.51 -8.43
N LEU A 582 4.10 13.80 -7.63
CA LEU A 582 4.03 14.02 -6.17
C LEU A 582 5.28 13.48 -5.48
N ALA A 583 5.68 12.25 -5.79
CA ALA A 583 6.85 11.62 -5.20
C ALA A 583 8.16 12.37 -5.53
N ALA A 584 8.21 13.11 -6.64
CA ALA A 584 9.35 13.95 -7.00
C ALA A 584 9.62 15.08 -5.99
N ARG A 585 8.64 15.45 -5.17
CA ARG A 585 8.75 16.49 -4.13
C ARG A 585 9.31 15.96 -2.81
N GLU A 586 9.35 14.65 -2.65
CA GLU A 586 9.81 13.99 -1.44
C GLU A 586 11.34 13.93 -1.38
N LEU A 587 11.83 13.51 -0.21
CA LEU A 587 13.23 13.17 -0.01
C LEU A 587 13.65 12.05 -0.97
N PRO A 588 14.94 11.97 -1.37
CA PRO A 588 15.45 10.98 -2.32
C PRO A 588 15.04 9.54 -2.07
N GLY A 589 15.11 9.08 -0.81
CA GLY A 589 14.70 7.73 -0.44
C GLY A 589 13.20 7.45 -0.66
N LEU A 590 12.39 8.50 -0.74
CA LEU A 590 10.94 8.45 -0.95
C LEU A 590 10.53 8.80 -2.39
N ARG A 591 11.48 8.96 -3.31
CA ARG A 591 11.16 9.24 -4.72
C ARG A 591 10.56 8.04 -5.42
N TRP A 592 9.97 8.30 -6.58
CA TRP A 592 9.25 7.29 -7.36
C TRP A 592 10.10 6.06 -7.72
N ALA A 593 11.30 6.27 -8.29
CA ALA A 593 12.16 5.19 -8.79
C ALA A 593 12.50 4.12 -7.73
N PRO A 594 13.05 4.46 -6.55
CA PRO A 594 13.39 3.44 -5.54
C PRO A 594 12.17 2.72 -4.96
N LEU A 595 11.00 3.36 -4.94
CA LEU A 595 9.79 2.80 -4.30
C LEU A 595 8.85 2.07 -5.25
N PHE A 596 9.04 2.19 -6.57
CA PHE A 596 8.12 1.66 -7.56
C PHE A 596 7.88 0.16 -7.40
N ARG A 597 8.95 -0.63 -7.23
CA ARG A 597 8.85 -2.08 -7.00
C ARG A 597 8.10 -2.38 -5.71
N SER A 598 8.37 -1.65 -4.64
CA SER A 598 7.68 -1.82 -3.35
C SER A 598 6.18 -1.49 -3.46
N LEU A 599 5.79 -0.46 -4.21
CA LEU A 599 4.39 -0.14 -4.48
C LEU A 599 3.67 -1.25 -5.25
N GLN A 600 4.35 -1.92 -6.17
CA GLN A 600 3.80 -3.09 -6.86
C GLN A 600 3.64 -4.31 -5.93
N LEU A 601 4.59 -4.53 -5.02
CA LEU A 601 4.46 -5.58 -4.00
C LEU A 601 3.29 -5.30 -3.06
N LEU A 602 3.09 -4.03 -2.65
CA LEU A 602 1.92 -3.63 -1.86
C LEU A 602 0.61 -3.79 -2.64
N GLU A 603 0.61 -3.64 -3.98
CA GLU A 603 -0.56 -3.97 -4.82
C GLU A 603 -0.88 -5.47 -4.76
N LEU A 604 0.14 -6.33 -4.84
CA LEU A 604 -0.04 -7.79 -4.76
C LEU A 604 -0.54 -8.24 -3.38
N ALA A 605 -0.05 -7.59 -2.32
CA ALA A 605 -0.49 -7.80 -0.94
C ALA A 605 -1.91 -7.25 -0.66
N GLY A 606 -2.47 -6.44 -1.56
CA GLY A 606 -3.77 -5.79 -1.38
C GLY A 606 -3.75 -4.56 -0.47
N GLU A 607 -2.57 -4.10 -0.02
CA GLU A 607 -2.41 -2.86 0.75
C GLU A 607 -2.54 -1.61 -0.15
N ALA A 608 -2.36 -1.76 -1.46
CA ALA A 608 -2.52 -0.69 -2.44
C ALA A 608 -3.30 -1.17 -3.67
N VAL A 609 -3.89 -0.23 -4.39
CA VAL A 609 -4.57 -0.48 -5.66
C VAL A 609 -3.90 0.37 -6.73
N ALA A 610 -3.40 -0.28 -7.78
CA ALA A 610 -2.86 0.43 -8.94
C ALA A 610 -3.96 0.70 -9.97
N GLY A 611 -4.06 1.94 -10.44
CA GLY A 611 -5.08 2.36 -11.39
C GLY A 611 -4.85 3.74 -11.97
N ARG A 612 -5.88 4.26 -12.64
CA ARG A 612 -5.97 5.67 -13.06
C ARG A 612 -7.10 6.30 -12.27
N PHE A 613 -6.75 7.06 -11.22
CA PHE A 613 -7.74 7.70 -10.35
C PHE A 613 -8.05 9.12 -10.81
N PHE A 614 -7.07 9.81 -11.38
CA PHE A 614 -7.25 11.15 -11.97
C PHE A 614 -6.82 11.17 -13.43
N GLU A 615 -7.62 11.82 -14.29
CA GLU A 615 -7.28 12.10 -15.68
C GLU A 615 -6.16 13.14 -15.80
N GLY A 616 -5.37 13.08 -16.87
CA GLY A 616 -4.32 14.07 -17.16
C GLY A 616 -3.08 13.97 -16.29
N VAL A 617 -3.04 13.03 -15.35
CA VAL A 617 -1.82 12.64 -14.61
C VAL A 617 -1.12 11.52 -15.37
N GLY A 618 0.14 11.74 -15.71
CA GLY A 618 0.98 10.73 -16.38
C GLY A 618 1.39 9.61 -15.43
N GLY A 619 1.76 8.46 -16.00
CA GLY A 619 2.16 7.27 -15.25
C GLY A 619 1.02 6.44 -14.66
N VAL A 620 1.40 5.40 -13.92
CA VAL A 620 0.50 4.62 -13.05
C VAL A 620 0.32 5.35 -11.73
N GLN A 621 -0.86 5.23 -11.14
CA GLN A 621 -1.18 5.80 -9.83
C GLN A 621 -1.44 4.65 -8.85
N PHE A 622 -0.97 4.78 -7.61
CA PHE A 622 -1.25 3.84 -6.53
C PHE A 622 -2.09 4.55 -5.48
N ALA A 623 -3.17 3.92 -5.01
CA ALA A 623 -4.00 4.46 -3.96
C ALA A 623 -4.19 3.42 -2.85
N THR A 624 -4.39 3.87 -1.61
CA THR A 624 -4.84 2.95 -0.56
C THR A 624 -6.31 2.58 -0.79
N PRO A 625 -6.76 1.39 -0.33
CA PRO A 625 -8.18 1.02 -0.40
C PRO A 625 -9.11 2.08 0.19
N GLU A 626 -8.73 2.71 1.30
CA GLU A 626 -9.50 3.78 1.94
C GLU A 626 -9.60 5.02 1.04
N ALA A 627 -8.51 5.39 0.37
CA ALA A 627 -8.52 6.51 -0.58
C ALA A 627 -9.46 6.22 -1.77
N VAL A 628 -9.46 4.98 -2.27
CA VAL A 628 -10.38 4.56 -3.34
C VAL A 628 -11.84 4.62 -2.88
N GLU A 629 -12.12 4.22 -1.63
CA GLU A 629 -13.46 4.32 -1.06
C GLU A 629 -13.94 5.77 -0.99
N VAL A 630 -13.09 6.69 -0.50
CA VAL A 630 -13.39 8.13 -0.45
C VAL A 630 -13.68 8.68 -1.84
N LEU A 631 -12.86 8.33 -2.83
CA LEU A 631 -13.05 8.78 -4.21
C LEU A 631 -14.35 8.23 -4.82
N THR A 632 -14.73 7.00 -4.48
CA THR A 632 -15.95 6.34 -4.97
C THR A 632 -17.21 6.92 -4.32
N ARG A 633 -17.14 7.26 -3.02
CA ARG A 633 -18.25 7.86 -2.27
C ARG A 633 -18.55 9.30 -2.73
N GLY A 634 -17.55 9.98 -3.27
CA GLY A 634 -17.62 11.38 -3.68
C GLY A 634 -16.97 12.32 -2.65
N LEU A 635 -16.46 13.45 -3.16
CA LEU A 635 -15.75 14.46 -2.36
C LEU A 635 -16.74 15.56 -1.88
N ASP A 636 -16.44 16.15 -0.73
CA ASP A 636 -17.20 17.28 -0.14
C ASP A 636 -16.94 18.57 -0.93
N GLU A 637 -17.76 18.85 -1.95
CA GLU A 637 -17.61 20.00 -2.85
C GLU A 637 -17.96 21.35 -2.19
N ASP A 638 -18.60 21.36 -1.02
CA ASP A 638 -18.91 22.59 -0.27
C ASP A 638 -17.71 23.03 0.62
N ARG A 639 -16.62 22.26 0.63
CA ARG A 639 -15.43 22.54 1.44
C ARG A 639 -14.68 23.77 0.92
N VAL A 640 -14.49 24.77 1.77
CA VAL A 640 -13.60 25.90 1.49
C VAL A 640 -12.26 25.72 2.20
N PHE A 641 -11.17 25.83 1.46
CA PHE A 641 -9.82 25.72 2.00
C PHE A 641 -8.84 26.63 1.26
N TRP A 642 -7.74 26.98 1.94
CA TRP A 642 -6.65 27.73 1.33
C TRP A 642 -5.34 26.95 1.46
N VAL A 643 -4.44 27.15 0.50
CA VAL A 643 -3.17 26.45 0.43
C VAL A 643 -2.09 27.37 -0.13
N ASN A 644 -0.88 27.30 0.42
CA ASN A 644 0.27 28.02 -0.14
C ASN A 644 0.90 27.24 -1.30
N GLY A 645 1.51 27.93 -2.26
CA GLY A 645 2.17 27.31 -3.40
C GLY A 645 3.22 26.25 -3.04
N VAL A 646 3.92 26.39 -1.89
CA VAL A 646 4.91 25.41 -1.40
C VAL A 646 4.36 24.37 -0.42
N ASP A 647 3.06 24.40 -0.12
CA ASP A 647 2.43 23.37 0.72
C ASP A 647 2.47 22.00 0.01
N PRO A 648 2.57 20.88 0.74
CA PRO A 648 2.44 19.54 0.17
C PRO A 648 1.13 19.35 -0.59
N ALA A 649 -0.02 19.75 -0.04
CA ALA A 649 -1.33 19.61 -0.69
C ALA A 649 -1.49 20.51 -1.94
N SER A 650 -0.55 21.42 -2.20
CA SER A 650 -0.65 22.34 -3.31
C SER A 650 -0.40 21.66 -4.66
N PRO A 651 -1.35 21.71 -5.60
CA PRO A 651 -1.16 21.19 -6.95
C PRO A 651 -0.19 22.04 -7.82
N CYS A 652 0.24 23.22 -7.35
CA CYS A 652 1.15 24.11 -8.08
C CYS A 652 2.45 23.42 -8.49
N GLY A 653 2.80 23.46 -9.78
CA GLY A 653 4.06 22.90 -10.28
C GLY A 653 4.08 21.38 -10.48
N LEU A 654 2.92 20.70 -10.47
CA LEU A 654 2.81 19.29 -10.85
C LEU A 654 2.89 19.04 -12.37
N GLY A 655 2.81 20.08 -13.20
CA GLY A 655 2.83 19.93 -14.66
C GLY A 655 1.55 19.36 -15.26
N ILE A 656 0.44 19.33 -14.51
CA ILE A 656 -0.87 18.91 -15.00
C ILE A 656 -1.48 20.05 -15.83
N GLU A 657 -1.43 19.93 -17.16
CA GLU A 657 -1.81 21.00 -18.10
C GLU A 657 -3.23 21.54 -17.88
N ARG A 658 -4.18 20.66 -17.56
CA ARG A 658 -5.60 21.01 -17.38
C ARG A 658 -5.86 21.90 -16.16
N LEU A 659 -5.01 21.90 -15.14
CA LEU A 659 -5.23 22.66 -13.89
C LEU A 659 -4.88 24.15 -14.02
N LYS A 660 -4.11 24.59 -15.03
CA LYS A 660 -3.73 26.00 -15.30
C LYS A 660 -3.37 26.81 -14.04
N LEU A 661 -2.53 26.26 -13.18
CA LEU A 661 -2.15 26.87 -11.90
C LEU A 661 -0.91 27.75 -12.01
N PRO A 662 -0.75 28.76 -11.14
CA PRO A 662 0.44 29.60 -11.08
C PRO A 662 1.68 28.80 -10.66
N LYS A 663 2.86 29.42 -10.84
CA LYS A 663 4.15 28.83 -10.43
C LYS A 663 4.17 28.57 -8.93
N ARG A 664 4.78 27.44 -8.54
CA ARG A 664 5.06 27.09 -7.14
C ARG A 664 6.03 28.09 -6.54
N SER A 665 5.54 28.88 -5.58
CA SER A 665 6.31 29.92 -4.87
C SER A 665 5.76 30.11 -3.47
N GLU A 666 6.62 30.49 -2.52
CA GLU A 666 6.24 30.87 -1.15
C GLU A 666 5.29 32.08 -1.13
N SER A 667 5.36 32.93 -2.16
CA SER A 667 4.53 34.13 -2.28
C SER A 667 3.14 33.89 -2.84
N THR A 668 2.83 32.65 -3.24
CA THR A 668 1.58 32.30 -3.92
C THR A 668 0.62 31.63 -2.95
N HIS A 669 -0.64 32.06 -2.91
CA HIS A 669 -1.70 31.45 -2.12
C HIS A 669 -2.90 31.17 -3.03
N LEU A 670 -3.52 30.01 -2.85
CA LEU A 670 -4.70 29.59 -3.59
C LEU A 670 -5.84 29.33 -2.60
N VAL A 671 -7.05 29.71 -2.96
CA VAL A 671 -8.27 29.41 -2.21
C VAL A 671 -9.22 28.67 -3.12
N PHE A 672 -9.67 27.52 -2.64
CA PHE A 672 -10.59 26.64 -3.35
C PHE A 672 -11.94 26.58 -2.61
N HIS A 673 -13.00 26.42 -3.39
CA HIS A 673 -14.32 26.00 -2.93
C HIS A 673 -14.64 24.71 -3.68
N GLY A 674 -14.61 23.59 -2.96
CA GLY A 674 -14.62 22.26 -3.56
C GLY A 674 -13.45 22.08 -4.52
N SER A 675 -13.77 21.62 -5.73
CA SER A 675 -12.83 21.47 -6.85
C SER A 675 -12.51 22.78 -7.59
N ARG A 676 -13.19 23.89 -7.27
CA ARG A 676 -13.07 25.16 -8.01
C ARG A 676 -12.07 26.11 -7.36
N LEU A 677 -11.13 26.62 -8.16
CA LEU A 677 -10.20 27.66 -7.73
C LEU A 677 -10.90 29.03 -7.73
N ILE A 678 -11.05 29.64 -6.56
CA ILE A 678 -11.78 30.91 -6.40
C ILE A 678 -10.83 32.11 -6.30
N VAL A 679 -9.77 32.02 -5.51
CA VAL A 679 -8.82 33.12 -5.32
C VAL A 679 -7.41 32.65 -5.59
N THR A 680 -6.68 33.40 -6.40
CA THR A 680 -5.23 33.29 -6.56
C THR A 680 -4.58 34.59 -6.07
N SER A 681 -3.66 34.48 -5.12
CA SER A 681 -2.90 35.58 -4.58
C SER A 681 -1.43 35.40 -4.91
N GLU A 682 -0.84 36.32 -5.67
CA GLU A 682 0.56 36.32 -6.07
C GLU A 682 1.33 37.44 -5.36
N GLY A 683 2.64 37.24 -5.15
CA GLY A 683 3.51 38.27 -4.58
C GLY A 683 3.18 38.64 -3.13
N ARG A 684 2.67 37.68 -2.32
CA ARG A 684 2.20 37.89 -0.95
C ARG A 684 1.01 38.86 -0.86
N GLY A 685 0.08 38.77 -1.81
CA GLY A 685 -1.14 39.59 -1.84
C GLY A 685 -1.04 40.86 -2.68
N ARG A 686 0.06 41.09 -3.40
CA ARG A 686 0.18 42.23 -4.34
C ARG A 686 -0.79 42.14 -5.51
N ARG A 687 -1.00 40.93 -6.01
CA ARG A 687 -1.92 40.66 -7.11
C ARG A 687 -2.93 39.62 -6.67
N LEU A 688 -4.21 39.98 -6.76
CA LEU A 688 -5.33 39.08 -6.46
C LEU A 688 -6.11 38.82 -7.74
N GLU A 689 -6.35 37.56 -8.05
CA GLU A 689 -7.31 37.12 -9.06
C GLU A 689 -8.45 36.40 -8.33
N ILE A 690 -9.65 36.98 -8.36
CA ILE A 690 -10.85 36.52 -7.67
C ILE A 690 -11.88 36.16 -8.74
N GLN A 691 -12.25 34.89 -8.81
CA GLN A 691 -13.26 34.39 -9.75
C GLN A 691 -14.69 34.51 -9.21
N ALA A 692 -14.86 34.70 -7.89
CA ALA A 692 -16.17 34.95 -7.27
C ALA A 692 -16.68 36.36 -7.60
N GLU A 693 -18.00 36.50 -7.69
CA GLU A 693 -18.65 37.80 -7.88
C GLU A 693 -18.53 38.67 -6.62
N PRO A 694 -18.48 40.01 -6.73
CA PRO A 694 -18.38 40.90 -5.57
C PRO A 694 -19.55 40.80 -4.57
N THR A 695 -20.70 40.26 -5.00
CA THR A 695 -21.91 40.06 -4.19
C THR A 695 -22.05 38.63 -3.63
N ASP A 696 -21.06 37.77 -3.83
CA ASP A 696 -21.06 36.39 -3.33
C ASP A 696 -21.08 36.39 -1.79
N PRO A 697 -22.01 35.65 -1.15
CA PRO A 697 -22.10 35.59 0.32
C PRO A 697 -20.82 35.06 0.98
N ASP A 698 -20.07 34.18 0.31
CA ASP A 698 -18.87 33.53 0.85
C ASP A 698 -17.60 34.31 0.55
N LEU A 699 -17.68 35.46 -0.13
CA LEU A 699 -16.52 36.28 -0.49
C LEU A 699 -15.63 36.63 0.71
N THR A 700 -16.26 36.96 1.84
CA THR A 700 -15.55 37.26 3.10
C THR A 700 -14.81 36.02 3.62
N HIS A 701 -15.41 34.83 3.47
CA HIS A 701 -14.79 33.56 3.85
C HIS A 701 -13.59 33.25 2.95
N TYR A 702 -13.70 33.44 1.63
CA TYR A 702 -12.59 33.25 0.70
C TYR A 702 -11.39 34.17 0.96
N LEU A 703 -11.63 35.40 1.47
CA LEU A 703 -10.58 36.38 1.75
C LEU A 703 -9.97 36.24 3.16
N ARG A 704 -10.53 35.39 4.02
CA ARG A 704 -10.09 35.20 5.42
C ARG A 704 -8.62 34.75 5.54
N PHE A 705 -8.07 34.03 4.56
CA PHE A 705 -6.66 33.62 4.59
C PHE A 705 -5.69 34.82 4.66
N LEU A 706 -6.08 35.99 4.13
CA LEU A 706 -5.28 37.22 4.25
C LEU A 706 -5.16 37.68 5.71
N GLN A 707 -6.15 37.39 6.56
CA GLN A 707 -6.09 37.72 7.98
C GLN A 707 -4.99 36.91 8.65
N VAL A 708 -4.90 35.61 8.34
CA VAL A 708 -3.84 34.72 8.86
C VAL A 708 -2.45 35.29 8.59
N LEU A 709 -2.22 35.89 7.42
CA LEU A 709 -0.93 36.51 7.07
C LEU A 709 -0.58 37.72 7.95
N VAL A 710 -1.58 38.45 8.44
CA VAL A 710 -1.43 39.66 9.24
C VAL A 710 -1.47 39.37 10.74
N THR A 711 -2.20 38.33 11.17
CA THR A 711 -2.44 38.02 12.59
C THR A 711 -1.52 36.95 13.17
N ARG A 712 -0.81 36.18 12.34
CA ARG A 712 0.13 35.13 12.78
C ARG A 712 1.19 35.63 13.76
N GLU A 713 1.53 34.81 14.75
CA GLU A 713 2.60 35.09 15.72
C GLU A 713 3.99 35.00 15.08
N ALA A 714 4.19 34.02 14.20
CA ALA A 714 5.45 33.82 13.49
C ALA A 714 5.56 34.76 12.28
N SER A 715 6.54 35.66 12.30
CA SER A 715 6.83 36.60 11.20
C SER A 715 5.60 37.36 10.66
N PRO A 716 4.85 38.11 11.49
CA PRO A 716 3.66 38.84 11.07
C PRO A 716 3.95 39.87 9.98
N VAL A 717 3.07 39.93 8.97
CA VAL A 717 3.14 40.98 7.95
C VAL A 717 2.45 42.23 8.48
N ARG A 718 3.20 43.33 8.61
CA ARG A 718 2.67 44.60 9.14
C ARG A 718 1.53 45.18 8.29
N SER A 719 1.64 45.05 6.97
CA SER A 719 0.63 45.49 6.02
C SER A 719 0.76 44.72 4.71
N ILE A 720 -0.36 44.38 4.10
CA ILE A 720 -0.41 43.79 2.75
C ILE A 720 -0.76 44.91 1.78
N GLU A 721 0.09 45.14 0.79
CA GLU A 721 -0.15 46.11 -0.28
C GLU A 721 -0.69 45.38 -1.50
N VAL A 722 -1.95 45.62 -1.84
CA VAL A 722 -2.65 45.06 -3.00
C VAL A 722 -2.60 46.10 -4.11
N GLU A 723 -1.90 45.79 -5.20
CA GLU A 723 -1.73 46.68 -6.36
C GLU A 723 -2.84 46.43 -7.38
N THR A 724 -3.15 45.16 -7.66
CA THR A 724 -4.14 44.79 -8.69
C THR A 724 -5.12 43.72 -8.22
N ILE A 725 -6.40 43.88 -8.56
CA ILE A 725 -7.46 42.89 -8.40
C ILE A 725 -8.07 42.62 -9.78
N ASN A 726 -8.05 41.37 -10.26
CA ASN A 726 -8.53 40.98 -11.60
C ASN A 726 -7.94 41.83 -12.75
N GLY A 727 -6.66 42.19 -12.63
CA GLY A 727 -5.96 43.03 -13.61
C GLY A 727 -6.31 44.53 -13.56
N GLN A 728 -7.20 44.96 -12.67
CA GLN A 728 -7.53 46.38 -12.45
C GLN A 728 -6.84 46.94 -11.19
N PRO A 729 -6.52 48.26 -11.13
CA PRO A 729 -5.97 48.89 -9.93
C PRO A 729 -6.86 48.68 -8.71
N ALA A 730 -6.28 48.21 -7.60
CA ALA A 730 -7.05 47.80 -6.42
C ALA A 730 -7.86 48.96 -5.80
N GLY A 731 -7.38 50.20 -5.92
CA GLY A 731 -8.02 51.39 -5.34
C GLY A 731 -9.45 51.68 -5.85
N VAL A 732 -9.78 51.22 -7.06
CA VAL A 732 -11.10 51.42 -7.72
C VAL A 732 -11.91 50.11 -7.79
N SER A 733 -11.43 49.06 -7.14
CA SER A 733 -12.00 47.72 -7.25
C SER A 733 -13.34 47.58 -6.53
N ARG A 734 -14.26 46.81 -7.12
CA ARG A 734 -15.58 46.46 -6.55
C ARG A 734 -15.49 45.55 -5.31
N TYR A 735 -14.33 44.91 -5.08
CA TYR A 735 -14.09 44.02 -3.94
C TYR A 735 -13.69 44.77 -2.66
N ARG A 736 -13.57 46.10 -2.71
CA ARG A 736 -13.17 46.94 -1.57
C ARG A 736 -14.05 46.78 -0.32
N PRO A 737 -15.40 46.74 -0.40
CA PRO A 737 -16.25 46.59 0.79
C PRO A 737 -16.00 45.27 1.55
N ALA A 738 -15.75 44.18 0.83
CA ALA A 738 -15.42 42.89 1.44
C ALA A 738 -14.07 42.95 2.20
N LEU A 739 -13.07 43.64 1.64
CA LEU A 739 -11.78 43.86 2.30
C LEU A 739 -11.90 44.80 3.51
N GLU A 740 -12.73 45.84 3.44
CA GLU A 740 -13.00 46.76 4.57
C GLU A 740 -13.74 46.06 5.72
N SER A 741 -14.50 45.00 5.46
CA SER A 741 -15.10 44.19 6.52
C SER A 741 -14.03 43.46 7.36
N LEU A 742 -12.96 42.97 6.71
CA LEU A 742 -11.93 42.13 7.33
C LEU A 742 -10.71 42.91 7.85
N PHE A 743 -10.39 44.07 7.27
CA PHE A 743 -9.15 44.81 7.51
C PHE A 743 -9.40 46.31 7.73
N HIS A 744 -8.45 47.00 8.36
CA HIS A 744 -8.34 48.44 8.21
C HIS A 744 -7.65 48.75 6.86
N VAL A 745 -8.40 49.35 5.93
CA VAL A 745 -7.95 49.60 4.56
C VAL A 745 -7.61 51.07 4.39
N SER A 746 -6.36 51.38 4.05
CA SER A 746 -5.97 52.71 3.55
C SER A 746 -5.80 52.62 2.04
N ALA A 747 -6.58 53.40 1.29
CA ALA A 747 -6.57 53.41 -0.17
C ALA A 747 -5.69 54.53 -0.72
N ASP A 748 -4.83 54.19 -1.68
CA ASP A 748 -4.21 55.12 -2.62
C ASP A 748 -4.93 55.00 -3.98
N SER A 749 -4.73 55.97 -4.87
CA SER A 749 -5.31 56.01 -6.23
C SER A 749 -5.03 54.75 -7.06
N ARG A 750 -3.96 53.98 -6.72
CA ARG A 750 -3.53 52.78 -7.44
C ARG A 750 -3.47 51.50 -6.59
N SER A 751 -3.38 51.57 -5.27
CA SER A 751 -3.22 50.40 -4.40
C SER A 751 -4.08 50.46 -3.14
N LEU A 752 -4.37 49.30 -2.56
CA LEU A 752 -5.00 49.17 -1.24
C LEU A 752 -3.97 48.63 -0.25
N ARG A 753 -3.81 49.31 0.89
CA ARG A 753 -2.99 48.80 1.99
C ARG A 753 -3.90 48.26 3.09
N LEU A 754 -3.79 46.95 3.32
CA LEU A 754 -4.53 46.20 4.33
C LEU A 754 -3.70 46.10 5.61
N THR A 755 -4.28 46.50 6.73
CA THR A 755 -3.67 46.43 8.07
C THR A 755 -4.58 45.70 9.05
N LYS A 756 -4.01 45.17 10.13
CA LYS A 756 -4.76 44.46 11.17
C LYS A 756 -5.86 45.37 11.73
N ARG A 757 -7.10 44.90 11.70
CA ARG A 757 -8.20 45.50 12.43
C ARG A 757 -8.13 45.00 13.88
N TYR A 758 -8.00 45.91 14.83
CA TYR A 758 -7.90 45.60 16.27
C TYR A 758 -9.26 45.31 16.88
#